data_AF-A0A2V8R453-F1
#
_entry.id   AF-A0A2V8R453-F1
#
_cell.length_a   1.000
_cell.length_b   1.000
_cell.length_c   1.000
_cell.angle_alpha   90.00
_cell.angle_beta   90.00
_cell.angle_gamma   90.00
#
_symmetry.space_group_name_H-M   'P 1'
#
loop_
_entity.id
_entity.type
_entity.pdbx_description
1 polymer ?
#
loop_
_entity_poly.entity_id
_entity_poly.type
_entity_poly.pdbx_seq_one_letter_code
_entity_poly.pdbx_strand_id
1 'polypeptide(L)'
;MNADAHERPARSRRTRARSHLLVAAACALAFALYAADVPDNPPGFYIDESSIAYNAHAIAQSGRDEHGQAWPLFFRAFGDYKNPTYIYLLAALFRLTGPSILAARLLSAALGMLAALVLGLLATRMTRSTEAGAVVASSALLTPWLYECSRLAFEVSAYPLVTALFLLALWRASAKERWSTADVPALAAALGLLTYTYSIGRLLGPLLAVGLAFFLTRRNAARVVQTWAAYALALAPLVVFDRRNPGALTGRFELLTYATPQSTLAADALGFARHYLADINPWRWLVTGESNIRDHVPGAGVLLAATLLLAAFGLVLVWRGHRREAWWRFVAYALAASVVPAALTVNDFPQLRLIAFPVFLHVLTAPALAWLLDDGRSPAGVTPGHQIARRFRSHKRATLYALVALLLLQGAYFQWLFHRRAPERWYVFDARFTAHVLAPALATNRSPVFLYDPPGRSGYIQAYWHGALEGVDASRFVRLAPNDAPPPGALVISTEEDCANCRLLARHINYIVYAVPPTDLKATGAPLPMEAARAGLTSPDLPHALKAGQRQALSVIVRNVGGVTWPAVGEDGGRYAVTLRDRWLSDDGSPAIGEDAAARMPYDLEPGDTAGLTLQISAPETPGQYVLELDVVQEGAAWFGARGSKTLRAGVSVTPR
;
A
#
# COMPACT_ATOMS: atom_id res chain seq x y z
N MET A 1 36.37 45.29 43.34
CA MET A 1 37.22 45.23 42.12
C MET A 1 36.65 44.10 41.26
N ASN A 2 35.70 44.43 40.39
CA ASN A 2 34.97 43.49 39.51
C ASN A 2 35.65 43.51 38.14
N ALA A 3 36.12 42.35 37.67
CA ALA A 3 36.68 42.18 36.33
C ALA A 3 35.88 41.12 35.55
N ASP A 4 35.63 41.46 34.28
CA ASP A 4 35.35 40.60 33.12
C ASP A 4 33.98 39.91 33.00
N ALA A 5 32.97 40.72 32.69
CA ALA A 5 31.88 40.31 31.80
C ALA A 5 32.30 40.51 30.34
N HIS A 6 32.82 39.45 29.70
CA HIS A 6 33.03 39.44 28.24
C HIS A 6 31.67 39.46 27.51
N GLU A 7 31.21 40.66 27.13
CA GLU A 7 30.14 40.85 26.17
C GLU A 7 30.57 40.33 24.79
N ARG A 8 29.84 39.33 24.25
CA ARG A 8 30.00 38.93 22.86
C ARG A 8 29.46 40.06 21.97
N PRO A 9 30.21 40.52 20.94
CA PRO A 9 29.76 41.64 20.10
C PRO A 9 28.46 41.28 19.36
N ALA A 10 27.48 42.17 19.46
CA ALA A 10 26.21 42.04 18.77
C ALA A 10 26.43 42.12 17.25
N ARG A 11 26.32 40.98 16.55
CA ARG A 11 26.36 40.94 15.07
C ARG A 11 25.34 41.90 14.46
N SER A 12 25.80 42.78 13.56
CA SER A 12 25.00 43.79 12.87
C SER A 12 23.77 43.21 12.16
N ARG A 13 22.68 44.00 12.04
CA ARG A 13 21.42 43.56 11.39
C ARG A 13 21.65 43.02 9.96
N ARG A 14 22.60 43.61 9.22
CA ARG A 14 23.03 43.15 7.88
C ARG A 14 23.74 41.79 7.89
N THR A 15 24.60 41.51 8.87
CA THR A 15 25.29 40.20 8.97
C THR A 15 24.34 39.07 9.37
N ARG A 16 23.34 39.36 10.22
CA ARG A 16 22.24 38.41 10.52
C ARG A 16 21.41 38.10 9.28
N ALA A 17 20.97 39.11 8.54
CA ALA A 17 20.19 38.92 7.31
C ALA A 17 20.94 38.06 6.27
N ARG A 18 22.23 38.33 6.03
CA ARG A 18 23.07 37.51 5.15
C ARG A 18 23.19 36.06 5.62
N SER A 19 23.32 35.84 6.92
CA SER A 19 23.41 34.48 7.49
C SER A 19 22.12 33.69 7.31
N HIS A 20 20.95 34.33 7.49
CA HIS A 20 19.65 33.70 7.26
C HIS A 20 19.42 33.35 5.79
N LEU A 21 19.84 34.23 4.87
CA LEU A 21 19.77 33.96 3.43
C LEU A 21 20.64 32.77 3.01
N LEU A 22 21.87 32.66 3.55
CA LEU A 22 22.75 31.52 3.25
C LEU A 22 22.17 30.20 3.76
N VAL A 23 21.59 30.17 4.96
CA VAL A 23 20.92 28.98 5.50
C VAL A 23 19.70 28.61 4.66
N ALA A 24 18.88 29.60 4.28
CA ALA A 24 17.73 29.37 3.41
C ALA A 24 18.16 28.80 2.04
N ALA A 25 19.20 29.36 1.43
CA ALA A 25 19.75 28.85 0.17
C ALA A 25 20.30 27.43 0.31
N ALA A 26 21.00 27.12 1.41
CA ALA A 26 21.50 25.77 1.67
C ALA A 26 20.36 24.76 1.87
N CYS A 27 19.30 25.13 2.60
CA CYS A 27 18.12 24.30 2.75
C CYS A 27 17.38 24.09 1.42
N ALA A 28 17.27 25.13 0.59
CA ALA A 28 16.65 25.05 -0.72
C ALA A 28 17.43 24.13 -1.66
N LEU A 29 18.77 24.25 -1.69
CA LEU A 29 19.64 23.35 -2.44
C LEU A 29 19.52 21.90 -1.94
N ALA A 30 19.55 21.70 -0.63
CA ALA A 30 19.39 20.38 -0.02
C ALA A 30 18.02 19.75 -0.40
N PHE A 31 16.94 20.54 -0.37
CA PHE A 31 15.63 20.07 -0.79
C PHE A 31 15.58 19.76 -2.29
N ALA A 32 16.16 20.59 -3.15
CA ALA A 32 16.21 20.34 -4.59
C ALA A 32 16.96 19.04 -4.92
N LEU A 33 18.06 18.75 -4.22
CA LEU A 33 18.79 17.48 -4.35
C LEU A 33 18.00 16.29 -3.78
N TYR A 34 17.34 16.48 -2.63
CA TYR A 34 16.55 15.45 -1.97
C TYR A 34 15.31 15.04 -2.79
N ALA A 35 14.65 16.02 -3.41
CA ALA A 35 13.45 15.86 -4.22
C ALA A 35 13.74 15.71 -5.72
N ALA A 36 15.01 15.54 -6.12
CA ALA A 36 15.36 15.31 -7.51
C ALA A 36 14.64 14.06 -8.05
N ASP A 37 14.09 14.14 -9.26
CA ASP A 37 13.38 13.05 -9.95
C ASP A 37 12.23 12.42 -9.14
N VAL A 38 11.65 13.14 -8.16
CA VAL A 38 10.56 12.60 -7.33
C VAL A 38 9.33 12.11 -8.15
N PRO A 39 8.91 12.78 -9.24
CA PRO A 39 7.74 12.32 -10.02
C PRO A 39 7.99 10.99 -10.72
N ASP A 40 9.23 10.77 -11.19
CA ASP A 40 9.57 9.67 -12.07
C ASP A 40 10.24 8.51 -11.32
N ASN A 41 10.60 8.71 -10.05
CA ASN A 41 11.32 7.72 -9.26
C ASN A 41 10.70 7.51 -7.86
N PRO A 42 9.90 6.44 -7.66
CA PRO A 42 9.66 5.33 -8.62
C PRO A 42 8.71 5.69 -9.78
N PRO A 43 8.76 4.99 -10.93
CA PRO A 43 7.96 5.37 -12.11
C PRO A 43 6.46 5.13 -11.88
N GLY A 44 5.62 6.17 -11.99
CA GLY A 44 4.17 6.06 -11.75
C GLY A 44 3.79 5.90 -10.28
N PHE A 45 2.50 5.85 -9.99
CA PHE A 45 1.92 5.70 -8.66
C PHE A 45 1.67 4.23 -8.28
N TYR A 46 1.88 3.92 -7.01
CA TYR A 46 1.32 2.72 -6.42
C TYR A 46 -0.18 2.96 -6.19
N ILE A 47 -1.00 1.90 -6.19
CA ILE A 47 -2.45 2.04 -6.05
C ILE A 47 -2.89 2.85 -4.82
N ASP A 48 -2.14 2.76 -3.71
CA ASP A 48 -2.41 3.56 -2.52
C ASP A 48 -2.16 5.05 -2.73
N GLU A 49 -1.15 5.43 -3.53
CA GLU A 49 -0.88 6.83 -3.91
C GLU A 49 -2.04 7.36 -4.75
N SER A 50 -2.51 6.58 -5.75
CA SER A 50 -3.64 6.95 -6.61
C SER A 50 -4.92 7.16 -5.80
N SER A 51 -5.19 6.28 -4.82
CA SER A 51 -6.34 6.43 -3.91
C SER A 51 -6.21 7.65 -2.99
N ILE A 52 -5.04 7.91 -2.40
CA ILE A 52 -4.81 9.10 -1.57
C ILE A 52 -4.96 10.38 -2.40
N ALA A 53 -4.35 10.42 -3.57
CA ALA A 53 -4.34 11.59 -4.44
C ALA A 53 -5.72 11.86 -5.07
N TYR A 54 -6.43 10.83 -5.51
CA TYR A 54 -7.78 11.01 -6.05
C TYR A 54 -8.76 11.52 -4.97
N ASN A 55 -8.73 10.96 -3.76
CA ASN A 55 -9.57 11.47 -2.68
C ASN A 55 -9.17 12.89 -2.26
N ALA A 56 -7.88 13.23 -2.25
CA ALA A 56 -7.44 14.60 -2.03
C ALA A 56 -7.97 15.57 -3.11
N HIS A 57 -7.97 15.13 -4.37
CA HIS A 57 -8.53 15.89 -5.49
C HIS A 57 -10.05 16.07 -5.35
N ALA A 58 -10.79 15.01 -5.06
CA ALA A 58 -12.25 15.06 -4.86
C ALA A 58 -12.66 16.00 -3.71
N ILE A 59 -11.92 15.95 -2.59
CA ILE A 59 -12.10 16.87 -1.46
C ILE A 59 -11.77 18.31 -1.87
N ALA A 60 -10.67 18.53 -2.60
CA ALA A 60 -10.28 19.88 -3.04
C ALA A 60 -11.32 20.52 -3.99
N GLN A 61 -12.04 19.70 -4.76
CA GLN A 61 -13.08 20.16 -5.68
C GLN A 61 -14.44 20.37 -5.01
N SER A 62 -14.90 19.39 -4.21
CA SER A 62 -16.29 19.30 -3.77
C SER A 62 -16.48 19.18 -2.25
N GLY A 63 -15.40 18.95 -1.50
CA GLY A 63 -15.46 18.59 -0.09
C GLY A 63 -16.01 17.18 0.16
N ARG A 64 -16.13 16.34 -0.88
CA ARG A 64 -16.60 14.95 -0.82
C ARG A 64 -15.54 13.98 -1.31
N ASP A 65 -15.48 12.80 -0.73
CA ASP A 65 -14.56 11.73 -1.13
C ASP A 65 -15.08 10.93 -2.36
N GLU A 66 -14.36 9.88 -2.76
CA GLU A 66 -14.73 9.01 -3.90
C GLU A 66 -16.08 8.30 -3.73
N HIS A 67 -16.60 8.22 -2.50
CA HIS A 67 -17.88 7.61 -2.17
C HIS A 67 -18.98 8.66 -1.93
N GLY A 68 -18.70 9.93 -2.19
CA GLY A 68 -19.64 11.03 -1.97
C GLY A 68 -19.85 11.38 -0.50
N GLN A 69 -19.01 10.91 0.43
CA GLN A 69 -19.06 11.29 1.83
C GLN A 69 -18.42 12.67 2.02
N ALA A 70 -19.14 13.60 2.65
CA ALA A 70 -18.61 14.93 2.94
C ALA A 70 -17.66 14.90 4.14
N TRP A 71 -16.48 15.52 3.99
CA TRP A 71 -15.46 15.70 5.04
C TRP A 71 -15.26 14.48 5.96
N PRO A 72 -14.92 13.30 5.41
CA PRO A 72 -14.81 12.08 6.21
C PRO A 72 -13.69 12.18 7.24
N LEU A 73 -13.92 11.61 8.43
CA LEU A 73 -12.88 11.48 9.46
C LEU A 73 -11.84 10.40 9.07
N PHE A 74 -12.28 9.35 8.37
CA PHE A 74 -11.43 8.34 7.77
C PHE A 74 -11.97 8.01 6.38
N PHE A 75 -11.08 7.81 5.42
CA PHE A 75 -11.44 7.63 4.01
C PHE A 75 -11.54 6.15 3.69
N ARG A 76 -12.71 5.69 3.22
CA ARG A 76 -12.88 4.29 2.79
C ARG A 76 -12.03 4.02 1.55
N ALA A 77 -11.28 2.92 1.55
CA ALA A 77 -10.46 2.48 0.43
C ALA A 77 -10.16 0.97 0.53
N PHE A 78 -10.41 0.21 -0.54
CA PHE A 78 -10.06 -1.22 -0.67
C PHE A 78 -10.54 -2.14 0.48
N GLY A 79 -11.72 -1.84 1.04
CA GLY A 79 -12.25 -2.60 2.18
C GLY A 79 -11.67 -2.20 3.54
N ASP A 80 -10.85 -1.16 3.60
CA ASP A 80 -10.28 -0.56 4.83
C ASP A 80 -10.54 0.95 4.88
N TYR A 81 -10.01 1.62 5.91
CA TYR A 81 -10.12 3.05 6.14
C TYR A 81 -8.75 3.72 6.33
N LYS A 82 -8.41 4.61 5.39
CA LYS A 82 -7.22 5.47 5.40
C LYS A 82 -7.37 6.64 6.36
N ASN A 83 -6.27 7.06 6.96
CA ASN A 83 -6.23 8.15 7.92
C ASN A 83 -6.27 9.52 7.23
N PRO A 84 -6.85 10.53 7.89
CA PRO A 84 -7.22 11.77 7.23
C PRO A 84 -6.07 12.73 6.98
N THR A 85 -5.04 12.74 7.84
CA THR A 85 -4.08 13.84 7.92
C THR A 85 -3.40 14.13 6.59
N TYR A 86 -2.86 13.12 5.92
CA TYR A 86 -2.13 13.32 4.66
C TYR A 86 -3.08 13.71 3.51
N ILE A 87 -4.26 13.11 3.43
CA ILE A 87 -5.25 13.41 2.38
C ILE A 87 -5.69 14.87 2.48
N TYR A 88 -5.94 15.40 3.68
CA TYR A 88 -6.32 16.81 3.83
C TYR A 88 -5.18 17.78 3.56
N LEU A 89 -3.94 17.44 3.94
CA LEU A 89 -2.77 18.25 3.56
C LEU A 89 -2.60 18.29 2.05
N LEU A 90 -2.78 17.15 1.37
CA LEU A 90 -2.71 17.07 -0.08
C LEU A 90 -3.88 17.79 -0.76
N ALA A 91 -5.10 17.70 -0.21
CA ALA A 91 -6.25 18.43 -0.73
C ALA A 91 -6.04 19.95 -0.69
N ALA A 92 -5.46 20.45 0.41
CA ALA A 92 -5.09 21.87 0.52
C ALA A 92 -4.06 22.27 -0.54
N LEU A 93 -3.09 21.41 -0.84
CA LEU A 93 -2.10 21.65 -1.91
C LEU A 93 -2.74 21.59 -3.31
N PHE A 94 -3.61 20.62 -3.58
CA PHE A 94 -4.32 20.48 -4.85
C PHE A 94 -5.31 21.62 -5.09
N ARG A 95 -5.82 22.28 -4.04
CA ARG A 95 -6.61 23.51 -4.19
C ARG A 95 -5.79 24.64 -4.83
N LEU A 96 -4.47 24.65 -4.64
CA LEU A 96 -3.55 25.66 -5.16
C LEU A 96 -2.92 25.25 -6.50
N THR A 97 -2.67 23.95 -6.69
CA THR A 97 -1.84 23.42 -7.80
C THR A 97 -2.62 22.62 -8.84
N GLY A 98 -3.83 22.16 -8.52
CA GLY A 98 -4.52 21.10 -9.26
C GLY A 98 -3.99 19.70 -8.92
N PRO A 99 -4.63 18.63 -9.42
CA PRO A 99 -4.12 17.27 -9.24
C PRO A 99 -2.78 17.10 -9.99
N SER A 100 -1.76 16.61 -9.31
CA SER A 100 -0.44 16.39 -9.92
C SER A 100 0.37 15.35 -9.16
N ILE A 101 1.02 14.43 -9.89
CA ILE A 101 1.99 13.46 -9.37
C ILE A 101 3.16 14.19 -8.70
N LEU A 102 3.70 15.22 -9.38
CA LEU A 102 4.79 16.05 -8.85
C LEU A 102 4.38 16.72 -7.54
N ALA A 103 3.23 17.38 -7.49
CA ALA A 103 2.79 18.07 -6.27
C ALA A 103 2.59 17.09 -5.10
N ALA A 104 1.97 15.94 -5.35
CA ALA A 104 1.72 14.93 -4.32
C ALA A 104 3.01 14.35 -3.71
N ARG A 105 4.03 14.10 -4.54
CA ARG A 105 5.31 13.57 -4.07
C ARG A 105 6.25 14.64 -3.52
N LEU A 106 6.17 15.89 -4.01
CA LEU A 106 6.88 17.02 -3.39
C LEU A 106 6.36 17.29 -1.98
N LEU A 107 5.07 17.12 -1.71
CA LEU A 107 4.53 17.19 -0.36
C LEU A 107 5.18 16.14 0.55
N SER A 108 5.22 14.88 0.11
CA SER A 108 5.87 13.79 0.85
C SER A 108 7.36 14.09 1.12
N ALA A 109 8.10 14.51 0.09
CA ALA A 109 9.52 14.84 0.19
C ALA A 109 9.76 16.02 1.15
N ALA A 110 8.89 17.04 1.12
CA ALA A 110 8.97 18.18 2.02
C ALA A 110 8.73 17.78 3.48
N LEU A 111 7.76 16.89 3.74
CA LEU A 111 7.50 16.34 5.07
C LEU A 111 8.69 15.52 5.58
N GLY A 112 9.32 14.71 4.72
CA GLY A 112 10.55 13.99 5.04
C GLY A 112 11.72 14.92 5.38
N MET A 113 11.99 15.92 4.54
CA MET A 113 13.04 16.93 4.80
C MET A 113 12.79 17.68 6.10
N LEU A 114 11.54 18.10 6.35
CA LEU A 114 11.16 18.77 7.60
C LEU A 114 11.37 17.86 8.82
N ALA A 115 11.10 16.56 8.71
CA ALA A 115 11.37 15.61 9.80
C ALA A 115 12.85 15.60 10.19
N ALA A 116 13.74 15.52 9.19
CA ALA A 116 15.19 15.55 9.41
C ALA A 116 15.65 16.89 10.02
N LEU A 117 15.12 18.02 9.55
CA LEU A 117 15.44 19.33 10.09
C LEU A 117 14.97 19.49 11.54
N VAL A 118 13.78 18.99 11.88
CA VAL A 118 13.27 19.02 13.26
C VAL A 118 14.09 18.09 14.17
N LEU A 119 14.55 16.94 13.69
CA LEU A 119 15.49 16.08 14.41
C LEU A 119 16.84 16.76 14.64
N GLY A 120 17.39 17.44 13.63
CA GLY A 120 18.60 18.23 13.78
C GLY A 120 18.43 19.39 14.76
N LEU A 121 17.26 20.05 14.77
CA LEU A 121 16.91 21.07 15.75
C LEU A 121 16.84 20.47 17.16
N LEU A 122 16.18 19.32 17.34
CA LEU A 122 16.12 18.62 18.61
C LEU A 122 17.53 18.29 19.13
N ALA A 123 18.38 17.69 18.29
CA ALA A 123 19.77 17.40 18.63
C ALA A 123 20.57 18.67 18.98
N THR A 124 20.37 19.77 18.26
CA THR A 124 20.96 21.07 18.60
C THR A 124 20.53 21.55 19.98
N ARG A 125 19.25 21.40 20.33
CA ARG A 125 18.72 21.80 21.64
C ARG A 125 19.22 20.90 22.77
N MET A 126 19.43 19.62 22.51
CA MET A 126 19.95 18.66 23.50
C MET A 126 21.44 18.87 23.77
N THR A 127 22.22 19.03 22.72
CA THR A 127 23.69 19.10 22.80
C THR A 127 24.22 20.53 22.93
N ARG A 128 23.39 21.55 22.66
CA ARG A 128 23.78 22.95 22.48
C ARG A 128 24.82 23.16 21.37
N SER A 129 24.93 22.22 20.43
CA SER A 129 25.86 22.26 19.31
C SER A 129 25.12 22.20 17.97
N THR A 130 25.33 23.22 17.13
CA THR A 130 24.82 23.25 15.76
C THR A 130 25.51 22.22 14.87
N GLU A 131 26.75 21.84 15.19
CA GLU A 131 27.50 20.78 14.49
C GLU A 131 26.82 19.43 14.72
N ALA A 132 26.47 19.10 15.97
CA ALA A 132 25.71 17.88 16.27
C ALA A 132 24.35 17.88 15.56
N GLY A 133 23.64 19.01 15.58
CA GLY A 133 22.38 19.17 14.86
C GLY A 133 22.49 18.92 13.36
N ALA A 134 23.52 19.48 12.72
CA ALA A 134 23.78 19.26 11.31
C ALA A 134 24.07 17.79 11.00
N VAL A 135 24.89 17.11 11.82
CA VAL A 135 25.18 15.67 11.64
C VAL A 135 23.91 14.83 11.77
N VAL A 136 23.02 15.11 12.73
CA VAL A 136 21.75 14.38 12.87
C VAL A 136 20.81 14.64 11.69
N ALA A 137 20.70 15.89 11.22
CA ALA A 137 19.85 16.21 10.08
C ALA A 137 20.37 15.52 8.80
N SER A 138 21.68 15.63 8.53
CA SER A 138 22.33 14.96 7.40
C SER A 138 22.23 13.44 7.47
N SER A 139 22.38 12.85 8.67
CA SER A 139 22.14 11.42 8.90
C SER A 139 20.74 11.03 8.45
N ALA A 140 19.71 11.72 8.95
CA ALA A 140 18.33 11.40 8.64
C ALA A 140 18.03 11.55 7.14
N LEU A 141 18.49 12.62 6.49
CA LEU A 141 18.27 12.87 5.06
C LEU A 141 18.92 11.84 4.13
N LEU A 142 20.10 11.35 4.51
CA LEU A 142 20.85 10.39 3.71
C LEU A 142 20.48 8.94 4.01
N THR A 143 19.63 8.72 5.01
CA THR A 143 19.23 7.38 5.45
C THR A 143 18.11 6.84 4.55
N PRO A 144 18.22 5.59 4.03
CA PRO A 144 17.22 4.96 3.18
C PRO A 144 15.79 5.01 3.75
N TRP A 145 15.63 4.71 5.05
CA TRP A 145 14.36 4.80 5.78
C TRP A 145 13.54 6.07 5.47
N LEU A 146 14.14 7.25 5.60
CA LEU A 146 13.41 8.51 5.42
C LEU A 146 13.28 8.84 3.94
N TYR A 147 14.36 8.62 3.19
CA TYR A 147 14.44 8.95 1.78
C TYR A 147 13.38 8.22 0.96
N GLU A 148 13.33 6.89 1.04
CA GLU A 148 12.42 6.07 0.23
C GLU A 148 10.95 6.29 0.63
N CYS A 149 10.67 6.33 1.92
CA CYS A 149 9.33 6.57 2.45
C CYS A 149 8.78 7.94 1.99
N SER A 150 9.62 8.97 1.96
CA SER A 150 9.23 10.32 1.55
C SER A 150 9.18 10.56 0.03
N ARG A 151 9.44 9.53 -0.78
CA ARG A 151 9.23 9.57 -2.24
C ARG A 151 7.84 9.10 -2.66
N LEU A 152 7.16 8.37 -1.79
CA LEU A 152 5.81 7.87 -2.02
C LEU A 152 4.79 8.81 -1.36
N ALA A 153 3.68 9.07 -2.03
CA ALA A 153 2.58 9.87 -1.49
C ALA A 153 1.70 9.05 -0.52
N PHE A 154 2.31 8.52 0.54
CA PHE A 154 1.64 7.75 1.59
C PHE A 154 1.49 8.55 2.89
N GLU A 155 0.47 8.21 3.66
CA GLU A 155 0.20 8.81 4.99
C GLU A 155 1.38 8.67 5.96
N VAL A 156 2.08 7.54 5.88
CA VAL A 156 3.24 7.20 6.70
C VAL A 156 4.41 8.18 6.54
N SER A 157 4.52 8.86 5.40
CA SER A 157 5.59 9.85 5.14
C SER A 157 5.55 11.05 6.10
N ALA A 158 4.37 11.40 6.64
CA ALA A 158 4.22 12.46 7.63
C ALA A 158 4.62 12.01 9.05
N TYR A 159 4.64 10.69 9.31
CA TYR A 159 4.80 10.16 10.67
C TYR A 159 6.14 10.50 11.35
N PRO A 160 7.30 10.45 10.65
CA PRO A 160 8.58 10.90 11.22
C PRO A 160 8.55 12.36 11.70
N LEU A 161 7.94 13.26 10.92
CA LEU A 161 7.84 14.67 11.27
C LEU A 161 6.99 14.86 12.53
N VAL A 162 5.81 14.23 12.58
CA VAL A 162 4.93 14.36 13.75
C VAL A 162 5.61 13.78 15.00
N THR A 163 6.33 12.66 14.87
CA THR A 163 7.10 12.07 15.97
C THR A 163 8.21 13.01 16.43
N ALA A 164 8.96 13.61 15.51
CA ALA A 164 10.02 14.58 15.82
C ALA A 164 9.47 15.85 16.48
N LEU A 165 8.31 16.36 16.05
CA LEU A 165 7.62 17.50 16.67
C LEU A 165 7.15 17.19 18.09
N PHE A 166 6.58 15.99 18.30
CA PHE A 166 6.23 15.51 19.63
C PHE A 166 7.46 15.46 20.55
N LEU A 167 8.58 14.90 20.08
CA LEU A 167 9.82 14.82 20.85
C LEU A 167 10.43 16.19 21.14
N LEU A 168 10.35 17.13 20.18
CA LEU A 168 10.79 18.51 20.38
C LEU A 168 9.93 19.23 21.43
N ALA A 169 8.61 19.04 21.40
CA ALA A 169 7.70 19.58 22.41
C ALA A 169 7.97 18.97 23.79
N LEU A 170 8.19 17.66 23.85
CA LEU A 170 8.49 16.93 25.09
C LEU A 170 9.85 17.33 25.67
N TRP A 171 10.89 17.47 24.86
CA TRP A 171 12.21 17.96 25.30
C TRP A 171 12.12 19.36 25.91
N ARG A 172 11.35 20.25 25.26
CA ARG A 172 11.11 21.60 25.77
C ARG A 172 10.38 21.58 27.11
N ALA A 173 9.44 20.66 27.30
CA ALA A 173 8.72 20.49 28.55
C ALA A 173 9.57 19.83 29.65
N SER A 174 10.40 18.84 29.30
CA SER A 174 11.26 18.09 30.23
C SER A 174 12.37 18.94 30.85
N ALA A 175 12.76 20.04 30.21
CA ALA A 175 13.71 20.99 30.75
C ALA A 175 13.15 21.86 31.91
N LYS A 176 11.87 21.72 32.25
CA LYS A 176 11.17 22.51 33.29
C LYS A 176 10.80 21.61 34.47
N GLU A 177 10.86 22.15 35.69
CA GLU A 177 10.37 21.42 36.88
C GLU A 177 8.85 21.16 36.84
N ARG A 178 8.11 22.10 36.24
CA ARG A 178 6.67 22.01 35.99
C ARG A 178 6.40 22.44 34.56
N TRP A 179 5.63 21.64 33.83
CA TRP A 179 5.22 21.97 32.47
C TRP A 179 4.35 23.23 32.47
N SER A 180 4.58 24.08 31.47
CA SER A 180 3.79 25.29 31.26
C SER A 180 2.39 24.93 30.74
N THR A 181 1.43 25.86 30.87
CA THR A 181 0.08 25.70 30.34
C THR A 181 0.05 25.44 28.84
N ALA A 182 1.03 25.96 28.09
CA ALA A 182 1.18 25.75 26.65
C ALA A 182 1.77 24.37 26.28
N ASP A 183 2.47 23.69 27.20
CA ASP A 183 3.04 22.38 26.91
C ASP A 183 1.97 21.29 26.86
N VAL A 184 0.91 21.42 27.67
CA VAL A 184 -0.21 20.47 27.72
C VAL A 184 -0.92 20.33 26.37
N PRO A 185 -1.48 21.40 25.76
CA PRO A 185 -2.14 21.28 24.46
C PRO A 185 -1.17 20.93 23.35
N ALA A 186 0.09 21.37 23.40
CA ALA A 186 1.10 21.00 22.40
C ALA A 186 1.38 19.49 22.38
N LEU A 187 1.55 18.89 23.57
CA LEU A 187 1.78 17.44 23.69
C LEU A 187 0.53 16.64 23.35
N ALA A 188 -0.65 17.06 23.84
CA ALA A 188 -1.91 16.40 23.54
C ALA A 188 -2.26 16.46 22.04
N ALA A 189 -2.04 17.60 21.39
CA ALA A 189 -2.26 17.76 19.95
C ALA A 189 -1.26 16.92 19.14
N ALA A 190 0.02 16.86 19.54
CA ALA A 190 1.00 16.03 18.85
C ALA A 190 0.70 14.53 18.99
N LEU A 191 0.26 14.07 20.18
CA LEU A 191 -0.21 12.70 20.40
C LEU A 191 -1.48 12.39 19.59
N GLY A 192 -2.45 13.32 19.56
CA GLY A 192 -3.63 13.21 18.71
C GLY A 192 -3.25 13.08 17.24
N LEU A 193 -2.38 13.97 16.75
CA LEU A 193 -1.91 13.97 15.38
C LEU A 193 -1.19 12.65 15.04
N LEU A 194 -0.34 12.11 15.92
CA LEU A 194 0.27 10.78 15.73
C LEU A 194 -0.80 9.71 15.49
N THR A 195 -1.88 9.72 16.28
CA THR A 195 -2.98 8.74 16.18
C THR A 195 -3.76 8.85 14.88
N TYR A 196 -3.99 10.06 14.36
CA TYR A 196 -4.72 10.28 13.10
C TYR A 196 -3.82 10.37 11.86
N THR A 197 -2.49 10.29 11.99
CA THR A 197 -1.58 10.39 10.83
C THR A 197 -1.40 9.05 10.13
N TYR A 198 -1.23 7.97 10.88
CA TYR A 198 -0.98 6.64 10.31
C TYR A 198 -1.49 5.55 11.24
N SER A 199 -1.88 4.40 10.70
CA SER A 199 -2.59 3.34 11.44
C SER A 199 -1.84 2.83 12.66
N ILE A 200 -0.50 2.74 12.62
CA ILE A 200 0.29 2.35 13.80
C ILE A 200 0.12 3.31 14.97
N GLY A 201 -0.21 4.57 14.69
CA GLY A 201 -0.43 5.62 15.69
C GLY A 201 -1.61 5.34 16.60
N ARG A 202 -2.59 4.55 16.15
CA ARG A 202 -3.73 4.10 16.98
C ARG A 202 -3.27 3.30 18.19
N LEU A 203 -2.14 2.59 18.09
CA LEU A 203 -1.50 1.89 19.21
C LEU A 203 -0.29 2.66 19.78
N LEU A 204 0.58 3.19 18.92
CA LEU A 204 1.80 3.87 19.37
C LEU A 204 1.52 5.19 20.10
N GLY A 205 0.51 5.97 19.69
CA GLY A 205 0.11 7.20 20.37
C GLY A 205 -0.23 6.97 21.85
N PRO A 206 -1.15 6.04 22.18
CA PRO A 206 -1.40 5.64 23.56
C PRO A 206 -0.17 5.13 24.32
N LEU A 207 0.70 4.33 23.68
CA LEU A 207 1.94 3.86 24.31
C LEU A 207 2.88 5.04 24.65
N LEU A 208 3.08 5.99 23.74
CA LEU A 208 3.87 7.19 24.01
C LEU A 208 3.23 8.06 25.10
N ALA A 209 1.90 8.13 25.17
CA ALA A 209 1.19 8.79 26.25
C ALA A 209 1.47 8.12 27.61
N VAL A 210 1.43 6.78 27.68
CA VAL A 210 1.83 6.01 28.89
C VAL A 210 3.27 6.34 29.30
N GLY A 211 4.18 6.46 28.34
CA GLY A 211 5.57 6.87 28.58
C GLY A 211 5.71 8.22 29.29
N LEU A 212 4.72 9.13 29.18
CA LEU A 212 4.74 10.40 29.92
C LEU A 212 4.74 10.21 31.45
N ALA A 213 4.40 9.01 31.95
CA ALA A 213 4.51 8.66 33.37
C ALA A 213 5.92 8.84 33.93
N PHE A 214 6.98 8.74 33.12
CA PHE A 214 8.36 9.01 33.57
C PHE A 214 8.57 10.46 34.03
N PHE A 215 7.70 11.39 33.64
CA PHE A 215 7.75 12.80 34.02
C PHE A 215 6.81 13.16 35.17
N LEU A 216 6.20 12.15 35.83
CA LEU A 216 5.40 12.36 37.04
C LEU A 216 6.30 12.75 38.21
N THR A 217 6.12 13.99 38.66
CA THR A 217 6.72 14.52 39.89
C THR A 217 5.63 15.22 40.69
N ARG A 218 5.83 15.45 41.99
CA ARG A 218 4.88 16.20 42.83
C ARG A 218 4.52 17.57 42.23
N ARG A 219 5.47 18.22 41.56
CA ARG A 219 5.27 19.55 40.93
C ARG A 219 4.63 19.47 39.53
N ASN A 220 4.76 18.34 38.84
CA ASN A 220 4.34 18.19 37.44
C ASN A 220 3.13 17.28 37.21
N ALA A 221 2.71 16.49 38.22
CA ALA A 221 1.66 15.48 38.09
C ALA A 221 0.36 16.02 37.46
N ALA A 222 -0.11 17.18 37.92
CA ALA A 222 -1.32 17.81 37.38
C ALA A 222 -1.22 18.09 35.88
N ARG A 223 -0.03 18.47 35.36
CA ARG A 223 0.16 18.77 33.94
C ARG A 223 0.22 17.51 33.08
N VAL A 224 0.84 16.44 33.59
CA VAL A 224 0.85 15.13 32.92
C VAL A 224 -0.59 14.60 32.82
N VAL A 225 -1.35 14.63 33.92
CA VAL A 225 -2.76 14.21 33.94
C VAL A 225 -3.62 15.07 33.02
N GLN A 226 -3.43 16.39 33.01
CA GLN A 226 -4.11 17.27 32.05
C GLN A 226 -3.77 16.93 30.60
N THR A 227 -2.54 16.52 30.32
CA THR A 227 -2.12 16.09 28.97
C THR A 227 -2.81 14.79 28.58
N TRP A 228 -2.90 13.82 29.48
CA TRP A 228 -3.67 12.58 29.25
C TRP A 228 -5.17 12.85 29.05
N ALA A 229 -5.77 13.72 29.86
CA ALA A 229 -7.17 14.10 29.71
C ALA A 229 -7.44 14.81 28.37
N ALA A 230 -6.58 15.75 27.99
CA ALA A 230 -6.69 16.44 26.70
C ALA A 230 -6.46 15.50 25.51
N TYR A 231 -5.53 14.55 25.63
CA TYR A 231 -5.32 13.52 24.61
C TYR A 231 -6.51 12.56 24.51
N ALA A 232 -7.06 12.10 25.63
CA ALA A 232 -8.27 11.27 25.65
C ALA A 232 -9.46 11.98 25.01
N LEU A 233 -9.59 13.30 25.22
CA LEU A 233 -10.60 14.12 24.54
C LEU A 233 -10.36 14.17 23.02
N ALA A 234 -9.11 14.28 22.57
CA ALA A 234 -8.76 14.23 21.14
C ALA A 234 -9.07 12.87 20.49
N LEU A 235 -9.16 11.79 21.26
CA LEU A 235 -9.57 10.47 20.79
C LEU A 235 -11.10 10.29 20.72
N ALA A 236 -11.90 11.20 21.29
CA ALA A 236 -13.35 11.07 21.29
C ALA A 236 -13.97 10.92 19.87
N PRO A 237 -13.55 11.70 18.84
CA PRO A 237 -14.06 11.51 17.48
C PRO A 237 -13.73 10.12 16.90
N LEU A 238 -12.53 9.60 17.15
CA LEU A 238 -12.13 8.25 16.73
C LEU A 238 -13.00 7.18 17.39
N VAL A 239 -13.24 7.27 18.70
CA VAL A 239 -14.11 6.32 19.42
C VAL A 239 -15.55 6.39 18.93
N VAL A 240 -16.07 7.59 18.66
CA VAL A 240 -17.42 7.76 18.10
C VAL A 240 -17.51 7.17 16.70
N PHE A 241 -16.49 7.37 15.87
CA PHE A 241 -16.43 6.82 14.52
C PHE A 241 -16.40 5.29 14.53
N ASP A 242 -15.55 4.70 15.38
CA ASP A 242 -15.41 3.24 15.52
C ASP A 242 -16.72 2.59 15.97
N ARG A 243 -17.42 3.20 16.94
CA ARG A 243 -18.74 2.71 17.38
C ARG A 243 -19.82 2.79 16.30
N ARG A 244 -19.73 3.77 15.40
CA ARG A 244 -20.69 3.92 14.28
C ARG A 244 -20.34 3.03 13.09
N ASN A 245 -19.08 2.59 13.00
CA ASN A 245 -18.58 1.76 11.92
C ASN A 245 -17.74 0.60 12.51
N PRO A 246 -18.39 -0.40 13.15
CA PRO A 246 -17.66 -1.49 13.79
C PRO A 246 -16.72 -2.21 12.81
N GLY A 247 -15.47 -2.43 13.23
CA GLY A 247 -14.44 -3.07 12.42
C GLY A 247 -13.75 -2.16 11.40
N ALA A 248 -14.23 -0.91 11.19
CA ALA A 248 -13.63 0.01 10.22
C ALA A 248 -12.17 0.35 10.53
N LEU A 249 -11.78 0.42 11.80
CA LEU A 249 -10.42 0.80 12.20
C LEU A 249 -9.51 -0.39 12.52
N THR A 250 -10.07 -1.60 12.64
CA THR A 250 -9.35 -2.83 13.03
C THR A 250 -9.35 -3.92 11.95
N GLY A 251 -10.22 -3.86 10.94
CA GLY A 251 -10.38 -4.93 9.96
C GLY A 251 -9.09 -5.29 9.23
N ARG A 252 -8.28 -4.30 8.82
CA ARG A 252 -6.96 -4.60 8.23
C ARG A 252 -5.97 -5.18 9.23
N PHE A 253 -6.04 -4.80 10.51
CA PHE A 253 -5.19 -5.43 11.54
C PHE A 253 -5.58 -6.89 11.75
N GLU A 254 -6.88 -7.21 11.77
CA GLU A 254 -7.40 -8.58 11.89
C GLU A 254 -6.92 -9.49 10.74
N LEU A 255 -6.78 -8.95 9.52
CA LEU A 255 -6.21 -9.68 8.38
C LEU A 255 -4.69 -9.88 8.44
N LEU A 256 -3.99 -9.12 9.28
CA LEU A 256 -2.52 -9.06 9.30
C LEU A 256 -1.92 -9.63 10.58
N THR A 257 -2.70 -9.83 11.64
CA THR A 257 -2.22 -10.37 12.91
C THR A 257 -2.19 -11.88 12.87
N TYR A 258 -1.17 -12.49 13.50
CA TYR A 258 -1.15 -13.93 13.78
C TYR A 258 -2.00 -14.28 15.01
N ALA A 259 -2.37 -13.29 15.83
CA ALA A 259 -3.20 -13.48 17.01
C ALA A 259 -4.68 -13.54 16.61
N THR A 260 -5.22 -14.75 16.55
CA THR A 260 -6.57 -15.04 16.06
C THR A 260 -7.43 -15.60 17.20
N PRO A 261 -8.77 -15.61 17.11
CA PRO A 261 -9.61 -16.22 18.15
C PRO A 261 -9.30 -17.69 18.43
N GLN A 262 -8.61 -18.37 17.51
CA GLN A 262 -8.22 -19.78 17.61
C GLN A 262 -6.83 -19.98 18.23
N SER A 263 -6.01 -18.92 18.35
CA SER A 263 -4.67 -19.04 18.92
C SER A 263 -4.71 -19.03 20.46
N THR A 264 -3.69 -19.65 21.07
CA THR A 264 -3.52 -19.60 22.53
C THR A 264 -2.67 -18.39 22.91
N LEU A 265 -2.84 -17.87 24.13
CA LEU A 265 -2.01 -16.77 24.63
C LEU A 265 -0.50 -17.09 24.58
N ALA A 266 -0.12 -18.35 24.78
CA ALA A 266 1.27 -18.78 24.68
C ALA A 266 1.80 -18.71 23.24
N ALA A 267 0.98 -19.12 22.26
CA ALA A 267 1.32 -19.01 20.84
C ALA A 267 1.43 -17.55 20.41
N ASP A 268 0.51 -16.69 20.86
CA ASP A 268 0.53 -15.26 20.54
C ASP A 268 1.73 -14.56 21.17
N ALA A 269 2.06 -14.88 22.42
CA ALA A 269 3.25 -14.34 23.10
C ALA A 269 4.55 -14.79 22.41
N LEU A 270 4.62 -16.04 21.96
CA LEU A 270 5.77 -16.55 21.19
C LEU A 270 5.86 -15.88 19.81
N GLY A 271 4.73 -15.74 19.12
CA GLY A 271 4.64 -15.01 17.84
C GLY A 271 5.11 -13.57 17.99
N PHE A 272 4.64 -12.89 19.03
CA PHE A 272 5.07 -11.52 19.35
C PHE A 272 6.57 -11.45 19.59
N ALA A 273 7.12 -12.32 20.44
CA ALA A 273 8.55 -12.35 20.73
C ALA A 273 9.38 -12.60 19.47
N ARG A 274 8.94 -13.51 18.60
CA ARG A 274 9.60 -13.81 17.32
C ARG A 274 9.61 -12.60 16.40
N HIS A 275 8.46 -11.98 16.13
CA HIS A 275 8.38 -10.83 15.23
C HIS A 275 9.08 -9.61 15.82
N TYR A 276 8.98 -9.37 17.13
CA TYR A 276 9.73 -8.30 17.79
C TYR A 276 11.25 -8.45 17.61
N LEU A 277 11.79 -9.65 17.80
CA LEU A 277 13.21 -9.93 17.59
C LEU A 277 13.62 -9.83 16.12
N ALA A 278 12.74 -10.23 15.19
CA ALA A 278 12.96 -10.08 13.75
C ALA A 278 12.99 -8.60 13.33
N ASP A 279 12.11 -7.77 13.89
CA ASP A 279 11.98 -6.34 13.60
C ASP A 279 13.18 -5.52 14.09
N ILE A 280 13.86 -5.95 15.15
CA ILE A 280 15.08 -5.29 15.65
C ILE A 280 16.38 -5.93 15.13
N ASN A 281 16.29 -6.89 14.20
CA ASN A 281 17.44 -7.59 13.66
C ASN A 281 18.41 -6.60 12.95
N PRO A 282 19.65 -6.42 13.46
CA PRO A 282 20.59 -5.45 12.89
C PRO A 282 20.99 -5.79 11.45
N TRP A 283 20.93 -7.06 11.04
CA TRP A 283 21.22 -7.45 9.65
C TRP A 283 20.20 -6.86 8.67
N ARG A 284 18.91 -6.84 9.05
CA ARG A 284 17.86 -6.19 8.25
C ARG A 284 18.06 -4.69 8.20
N TRP A 285 18.35 -4.07 9.34
CA TRP A 285 18.59 -2.63 9.40
C TRP A 285 19.83 -2.17 8.61
N LEU A 286 20.90 -2.97 8.55
CA LEU A 286 22.18 -2.54 7.97
C LEU A 286 22.46 -3.06 6.55
N VAL A 287 21.88 -4.20 6.15
CA VAL A 287 22.34 -4.92 4.95
C VAL A 287 21.22 -5.24 3.98
N THR A 288 20.13 -5.87 4.43
CA THR A 288 19.12 -6.43 3.51
C THR A 288 17.86 -5.61 3.38
N GLY A 289 17.50 -4.85 4.42
CA GLY A 289 16.29 -4.05 4.49
C GLY A 289 15.00 -4.86 4.34
N GLU A 290 13.95 -4.19 3.88
CA GLU A 290 12.64 -4.78 3.60
C GLU A 290 12.65 -5.54 2.26
N SER A 291 11.92 -6.65 2.21
CA SER A 291 11.75 -7.50 1.03
C SER A 291 10.73 -6.96 0.02
N ASN A 292 9.75 -6.18 0.48
CA ASN A 292 8.78 -5.55 -0.41
C ASN A 292 9.42 -4.45 -1.26
N ILE A 293 9.60 -4.75 -2.55
CA ILE A 293 10.22 -3.86 -3.55
C ILE A 293 9.48 -2.54 -3.74
N ARG A 294 8.18 -2.46 -3.40
CA ARG A 294 7.42 -1.20 -3.36
C ARG A 294 8.07 -0.21 -2.41
N ASP A 295 8.44 -0.70 -1.23
CA ASP A 295 8.85 0.13 -0.11
C ASP A 295 10.38 0.30 -0.06
N HIS A 296 11.17 -0.68 -0.54
CA HIS A 296 12.64 -0.67 -0.45
C HIS A 296 13.32 -1.13 -1.73
N VAL A 297 14.43 -0.47 -2.09
CA VAL A 297 15.32 -0.95 -3.15
C VAL A 297 16.19 -2.11 -2.66
N PRO A 298 16.22 -3.26 -3.37
CA PRO A 298 17.07 -4.38 -2.99
C PRO A 298 18.56 -4.04 -2.96
N GLY A 299 19.28 -4.58 -1.97
CA GLY A 299 20.74 -4.46 -1.86
C GLY A 299 21.22 -3.26 -1.04
N ALA A 300 20.33 -2.59 -0.31
CA ALA A 300 20.69 -1.60 0.70
C ALA A 300 20.18 -2.02 2.09
N GLY A 301 20.78 -1.47 3.15
CA GLY A 301 20.16 -1.45 4.47
C GLY A 301 19.12 -0.35 4.58
N VAL A 302 18.33 -0.35 5.65
CA VAL A 302 17.37 0.73 5.94
C VAL A 302 18.01 1.87 6.75
N LEU A 303 19.10 1.59 7.47
CA LEU A 303 19.88 2.53 8.26
C LEU A 303 21.35 2.59 7.81
N LEU A 304 21.96 3.75 7.99
CA LEU A 304 23.41 3.89 7.83
C LEU A 304 24.12 3.29 9.05
N ALA A 305 25.22 2.56 8.82
CA ALA A 305 25.99 1.95 9.91
C ALA A 305 26.55 3.00 10.87
N ALA A 306 27.01 4.14 10.35
CA ALA A 306 27.47 5.26 11.16
C ALA A 306 26.39 5.76 12.15
N THR A 307 25.13 5.82 11.72
CA THR A 307 23.98 6.22 12.56
C THR A 307 23.75 5.21 13.68
N LEU A 308 23.79 3.91 13.37
CA LEU A 308 23.60 2.88 14.38
C LEU A 308 24.77 2.84 15.38
N LEU A 309 26.01 3.00 14.93
CA LEU A 309 27.19 3.07 15.80
C LEU A 309 27.11 4.27 16.76
N LEU A 310 26.70 5.44 16.26
CA LEU A 310 26.47 6.63 17.09
C LEU A 310 25.32 6.41 18.09
N ALA A 311 24.22 5.80 17.65
CA ALA A 311 23.07 5.52 18.51
C ALA A 311 23.42 4.49 19.62
N ALA A 312 24.16 3.43 19.27
CA ALA A 312 24.64 2.44 20.23
C ALA A 312 25.61 3.06 21.24
N PHE A 313 26.55 3.88 20.78
CA PHE A 313 27.46 4.59 21.68
C PHE A 313 26.70 5.58 22.59
N GLY A 314 25.74 6.32 22.05
CA GLY A 314 24.91 7.22 22.83
C GLY A 314 24.05 6.48 23.86
N LEU A 315 23.52 5.30 23.53
CA LEU A 315 22.83 4.43 24.49
C LEU A 315 23.76 3.99 25.63
N VAL A 316 25.01 3.65 25.34
CA VAL A 316 26.02 3.33 26.38
C VAL A 316 26.28 4.53 27.28
N LEU A 317 26.40 5.74 26.73
CA LEU A 317 26.58 6.96 27.51
C LEU A 317 25.37 7.27 28.38
N VAL A 318 24.17 7.10 27.84
CA VAL A 318 22.91 7.25 28.58
C VAL A 318 22.83 6.25 29.72
N TRP A 319 23.15 4.98 29.47
CA TRP A 319 23.16 3.94 30.50
C TRP A 319 24.13 4.27 31.64
N ARG A 320 25.33 4.77 31.32
CA ARG A 320 26.37 5.08 32.29
C ARG A 320 26.10 6.37 33.08
N GLY A 321 25.62 7.42 32.43
CA GLY A 321 25.53 8.76 33.02
C GLY A 321 24.12 9.28 33.29
N HIS A 322 23.14 8.86 32.49
CA HIS A 322 21.84 9.55 32.40
C HIS A 322 20.62 8.64 32.61
N ARG A 323 20.81 7.36 33.01
CA ARG A 323 19.74 6.36 33.15
C ARG A 323 18.62 6.72 34.14
N ARG A 324 18.87 7.67 35.04
CA ARG A 324 17.89 8.15 36.03
C ARG A 324 17.05 9.33 35.53
N GLU A 325 17.45 9.97 34.44
CA GLU A 325 16.73 11.12 33.90
C GLU A 325 15.45 10.68 33.20
N ALA A 326 14.35 11.38 33.47
CA ALA A 326 13.03 11.07 32.93
C ALA A 326 13.03 11.03 31.39
N TRP A 327 13.73 11.98 30.75
CA TRP A 327 13.87 12.04 29.30
C TRP A 327 14.46 10.76 28.71
N TRP A 328 15.56 10.26 29.27
CA TRP A 328 16.22 9.09 28.72
C TRP A 328 15.50 7.78 29.04
N ARG A 329 14.82 7.70 30.19
CA ARG A 329 13.90 6.60 30.48
C ARG A 329 12.75 6.57 29.47
N PHE A 330 12.21 7.73 29.13
CA PHE A 330 11.20 7.87 28.09
C PHE A 330 11.73 7.44 26.73
N VAL A 331 12.89 7.92 26.29
CA VAL A 331 13.47 7.57 24.97
C VAL A 331 13.75 6.06 24.89
N ALA A 332 14.30 5.44 25.94
CA ALA A 332 14.55 4.00 25.96
C ALA A 332 13.24 3.18 25.90
N TYR A 333 12.22 3.58 26.67
CA TYR A 333 10.89 2.99 26.61
C TYR A 333 10.25 3.17 25.23
N ALA A 334 10.30 4.38 24.67
CA ALA A 334 9.65 4.71 23.41
C ALA A 334 10.31 4.02 22.22
N LEU A 335 11.65 3.84 22.25
CA LEU A 335 12.36 3.00 21.29
C LEU A 335 11.80 1.57 21.30
N ALA A 336 11.66 0.96 22.48
CA ALA A 336 11.09 -0.38 22.61
C ALA A 336 9.61 -0.45 22.22
N ALA A 337 8.81 0.55 22.62
CA ALA A 337 7.39 0.63 22.32
C ALA A 337 7.11 0.84 20.82
N SER A 338 8.01 1.52 20.09
CA SER A 338 7.86 1.81 18.67
C SER A 338 7.86 0.58 17.76
N VAL A 339 8.35 -0.56 18.25
CA VAL A 339 8.36 -1.85 17.54
C VAL A 339 7.03 -2.60 17.71
N VAL A 340 6.29 -2.33 18.79
CA VAL A 340 5.10 -3.10 19.18
C VAL A 340 4.03 -3.17 18.09
N PRO A 341 3.67 -2.07 17.37
CA PRO A 341 2.65 -2.15 16.32
C PRO A 341 3.05 -3.05 15.14
N ALA A 342 4.35 -3.14 14.82
CA ALA A 342 4.87 -3.98 13.76
C ALA A 342 4.90 -5.46 14.19
N ALA A 343 5.39 -5.71 15.41
CA ALA A 343 5.56 -7.04 15.98
C ALA A 343 4.24 -7.80 16.20
N LEU A 344 3.09 -7.12 16.15
CA LEU A 344 1.76 -7.72 16.19
C LEU A 344 1.25 -8.16 14.80
N THR A 345 2.08 -8.10 13.75
CA THR A 345 1.71 -8.47 12.39
C THR A 345 2.57 -9.60 11.84
N VAL A 346 2.06 -10.35 10.86
CA VAL A 346 2.69 -11.56 10.28
C VAL A 346 3.96 -11.31 9.47
N ASN A 347 4.19 -10.07 9.01
CA ASN A 347 5.35 -9.75 8.19
C ASN A 347 6.59 -9.55 9.06
N ASP A 348 7.70 -10.17 8.70
CA ASP A 348 8.98 -9.91 9.33
C ASP A 348 9.60 -8.61 8.77
N PHE A 349 9.90 -7.65 9.66
CA PHE A 349 10.52 -6.37 9.34
C PHE A 349 9.66 -5.44 8.44
N PRO A 350 8.39 -5.15 8.75
CA PRO A 350 7.54 -4.30 7.94
C PRO A 350 7.95 -2.82 8.09
N GLN A 351 8.85 -2.34 7.22
CA GLN A 351 9.53 -1.05 7.46
C GLN A 351 8.60 0.15 7.65
N LEU A 352 7.46 0.19 6.96
CA LEU A 352 6.48 1.28 7.09
C LEU A 352 5.83 1.28 8.48
N ARG A 353 5.62 0.10 9.09
CA ARG A 353 5.11 -0.01 10.47
C ARG A 353 6.19 0.27 11.51
N LEU A 354 7.46 0.12 11.14
CA LEU A 354 8.63 0.45 11.96
C LEU A 354 9.10 1.92 11.77
N ILE A 355 8.35 2.76 11.06
CA ILE A 355 8.79 4.11 10.66
C ILE A 355 9.21 5.02 11.83
N ALA A 356 8.67 4.79 13.03
CA ALA A 356 8.99 5.57 14.22
C ALA A 356 10.30 5.14 14.89
N PHE A 357 10.74 3.88 14.71
CA PHE A 357 11.90 3.33 15.39
C PHE A 357 13.21 4.07 15.07
N PRO A 358 13.53 4.36 13.78
CA PRO A 358 14.69 5.18 13.43
C PRO A 358 14.69 6.59 14.02
N VAL A 359 13.52 7.19 14.29
CA VAL A 359 13.43 8.53 14.91
C VAL A 359 14.10 8.51 16.30
N PHE A 360 13.82 7.48 17.10
CA PHE A 360 14.41 7.31 18.42
C PHE A 360 15.90 6.96 18.36
N LEU A 361 16.34 6.18 17.36
CA LEU A 361 17.76 5.93 17.13
C LEU A 361 18.52 7.22 16.81
N HIS A 362 17.94 8.11 15.99
CA HIS A 362 18.54 9.42 15.70
C HIS A 362 18.65 10.29 16.97
N VAL A 363 17.65 10.27 17.86
CA VAL A 363 17.73 10.95 19.17
C VAL A 363 18.89 10.39 20.03
N LEU A 364 19.10 9.08 20.00
CA LEU A 364 20.20 8.42 20.72
C LEU A 364 21.59 8.74 20.15
N THR A 365 21.72 9.31 18.95
CA THR A 365 23.03 9.79 18.47
C THR A 365 23.50 11.05 19.20
N ALA A 366 22.59 11.85 19.78
CA ALA A 366 22.92 13.15 20.36
C ALA A 366 23.93 13.09 21.52
N PRO A 367 23.84 12.15 22.50
CA PRO A 367 24.86 12.01 23.55
C PRO A 367 26.24 11.64 23.02
N ALA A 368 26.30 10.76 22.02
CA ALA A 368 27.56 10.39 21.36
C ALA A 368 28.22 11.60 20.68
N LEU A 369 27.42 12.37 19.93
CA LEU A 369 27.88 13.59 19.28
C LEU A 369 28.32 14.66 20.28
N ALA A 370 27.56 14.86 21.36
CA ALA A 370 27.97 15.77 22.44
C ALA A 370 29.32 15.38 23.05
N TRP A 371 29.54 14.08 23.27
CA TRP A 371 30.80 13.59 23.84
C TRP A 371 31.99 13.72 22.88
N LEU A 372 31.77 13.47 21.58
CA LEU A 372 32.79 13.60 20.53
C LEU A 372 33.18 15.05 20.26
N LEU A 373 32.22 15.97 20.42
CA LEU A 373 32.39 17.42 20.21
C LEU A 373 32.86 18.16 21.47
N ASP A 374 32.81 17.54 22.64
CA ASP A 374 33.26 18.15 23.88
C ASP A 374 34.80 18.30 23.89
N ASP A 375 35.22 19.55 23.71
CA ASP A 375 36.63 19.94 23.72
C ASP A 375 37.19 20.10 25.15
N GLY A 376 36.38 19.89 26.20
CA GLY A 376 36.79 19.96 27.59
C GLY A 376 37.40 21.31 27.96
N ARG A 377 36.56 22.30 28.30
CA ARG A 377 37.05 23.58 28.85
C ARG A 377 37.67 23.34 30.22
N SER A 378 38.99 23.16 30.28
CA SER A 378 39.75 23.39 31.51
C SER A 378 39.70 24.89 31.82
N PRO A 379 39.37 25.31 33.06
CA PRO A 379 39.59 26.68 33.51
C PRO A 379 41.07 27.03 33.30
N ALA A 380 41.36 28.26 32.89
CA ALA A 380 42.72 28.76 32.73
C ALA A 380 43.49 28.58 34.05
N GLY A 381 44.45 27.65 34.06
CA GLY A 381 45.26 27.28 35.22
C GLY A 381 46.17 26.11 34.85
N VAL A 382 47.43 26.41 34.52
CA VAL A 382 48.37 25.54 33.81
C VAL A 382 48.99 24.48 34.73
N THR A 383 48.95 23.19 34.34
CA THR A 383 49.78 22.08 34.89
C THR A 383 50.15 21.05 33.78
N PRO A 384 51.15 20.17 33.99
CA PRO A 384 51.88 19.42 32.93
C PRO A 384 51.14 18.32 32.15
N GLY A 385 49.81 18.26 32.16
CA GLY A 385 49.00 17.24 31.44
C GLY A 385 48.62 17.59 29.99
N HIS A 386 49.16 18.68 29.43
CA HIS A 386 48.64 19.32 28.21
C HIS A 386 48.78 18.47 26.92
N GLN A 387 49.82 17.65 26.79
CA GLN A 387 50.03 16.84 25.57
C GLN A 387 49.06 15.66 25.49
N ILE A 388 48.81 14.95 26.60
CA ILE A 388 47.90 13.80 26.64
C ILE A 388 46.46 14.27 26.41
N ALA A 389 46.04 15.37 27.05
CA ALA A 389 44.72 15.96 26.82
C ALA A 389 44.53 16.45 25.38
N ARG A 390 45.56 17.08 24.77
CA ARG A 390 45.52 17.50 23.36
C ARG A 390 45.45 16.29 22.42
N ARG A 391 46.21 15.23 22.70
CA ARG A 391 46.17 13.98 21.94
C ARG A 391 44.79 13.34 22.03
N PHE A 392 44.22 13.18 23.22
CA PHE A 392 42.88 12.62 23.39
C PHE A 392 41.79 13.40 22.64
N ARG A 393 41.83 14.74 22.67
CA ARG A 393 40.93 15.61 21.88
C ARG A 393 41.07 15.41 20.38
N SER A 394 42.31 15.31 19.87
CA SER A 394 42.53 15.04 18.45
C SER A 394 41.95 13.70 18.01
N HIS A 395 41.98 12.67 18.86
CA HIS A 395 41.38 11.36 18.55
C HIS A 395 39.85 11.44 18.52
N LYS A 396 39.20 12.15 19.44
CA LYS A 396 37.74 12.35 19.41
C LYS A 396 37.26 13.02 18.12
N ARG A 397 37.90 14.13 17.75
CA ARG A 397 37.56 14.87 16.51
C ARG A 397 37.85 14.02 15.27
N ALA A 398 38.97 13.27 15.24
CA ALA A 398 39.26 12.33 14.16
C ALA A 398 38.20 11.23 14.04
N THR A 399 37.76 10.63 15.15
CA THR A 399 36.67 9.64 15.16
C THR A 399 35.37 10.23 14.64
N LEU A 400 35.01 11.46 15.05
CA LEU A 400 33.82 12.13 14.52
C LEU A 400 33.92 12.33 13.01
N TYR A 401 35.04 12.85 12.50
CA TYR A 401 35.22 13.06 11.06
C TYR A 401 35.21 11.75 10.28
N ALA A 402 35.78 10.67 10.81
CA ALA A 402 35.69 9.35 10.22
C ALA A 402 34.24 8.83 10.15
N LEU A 403 33.46 9.01 11.22
CA LEU A 403 32.03 8.63 11.24
C LEU A 403 31.20 9.47 10.28
N VAL A 404 31.46 10.77 10.18
CA VAL A 404 30.80 11.66 9.21
C VAL A 404 31.18 11.27 7.78
N ALA A 405 32.45 10.98 7.50
CA ALA A 405 32.88 10.51 6.19
C ALA A 405 32.21 9.18 5.83
N LEU A 406 32.13 8.22 6.76
CA LEU A 406 31.42 6.96 6.56
C LEU A 406 29.94 7.18 6.26
N LEU A 407 29.27 8.05 7.02
CA LEU A 407 27.88 8.43 6.81
C LEU A 407 27.66 9.00 5.40
N LEU A 408 28.51 9.94 4.96
CA LEU A 408 28.42 10.55 3.64
C LEU A 408 28.67 9.53 2.53
N LEU A 409 29.66 8.64 2.69
CA LEU A 409 29.96 7.58 1.72
C LEU A 409 28.82 6.57 1.61
N GLN A 410 28.24 6.11 2.74
CA GLN A 410 27.10 5.20 2.73
C GLN A 410 25.86 5.85 2.13
N GLY A 411 25.60 7.12 2.47
CA GLY A 411 24.52 7.90 1.87
C GLY A 411 24.69 8.05 0.36
N ALA A 412 25.88 8.42 -0.12
CA ALA A 412 26.18 8.53 -1.54
C ALA A 412 26.04 7.19 -2.28
N TYR A 413 26.52 6.10 -1.69
CA TYR A 413 26.35 4.75 -2.24
C TYR A 413 24.87 4.37 -2.36
N PHE A 414 24.08 4.61 -1.31
CA PHE A 414 22.65 4.37 -1.36
C PHE A 414 21.97 5.22 -2.43
N GLN A 415 22.27 6.52 -2.51
CA GLN A 415 21.71 7.40 -3.54
C GLN A 415 22.02 6.89 -4.94
N TRP A 416 23.26 6.49 -5.21
CA TRP A 416 23.64 5.88 -6.48
C TRP A 416 22.86 4.58 -6.75
N LEU A 417 22.77 3.68 -5.77
CA LEU A 417 22.06 2.41 -5.90
C LEU A 417 20.56 2.64 -6.16
N PHE A 418 19.95 3.56 -5.42
CA PHE A 418 18.54 3.91 -5.54
C PHE A 418 18.21 4.43 -6.94
N HIS A 419 18.95 5.41 -7.45
CA HIS A 419 18.71 5.96 -8.80
C HIS A 419 18.96 4.94 -9.90
N ARG A 420 19.84 3.95 -9.68
CA ARG A 420 20.07 2.85 -10.62
C ARG A 420 18.94 1.82 -10.64
N ARG A 421 18.45 1.42 -9.46
CA ARG A 421 17.50 0.30 -9.30
C ARG A 421 16.04 0.71 -9.33
N ALA A 422 15.73 1.89 -8.83
CA ALA A 422 14.34 2.28 -8.65
C ALA A 422 13.53 2.42 -9.96
N PRO A 423 14.12 2.80 -11.11
CA PRO A 423 13.44 2.71 -12.42
C PRO A 423 13.03 1.29 -12.83
N GLU A 424 13.73 0.25 -12.34
CA GLU A 424 13.41 -1.16 -12.63
C GLU A 424 12.05 -1.59 -12.02
N ARG A 425 11.52 -0.79 -11.09
CA ARG A 425 10.29 -1.12 -10.33
C ARG A 425 8.99 -0.72 -11.02
N TRP A 426 9.04 -0.18 -12.24
CA TRP A 426 7.87 0.37 -12.96
C TRP A 426 6.64 -0.54 -12.99
N TYR A 427 6.81 -1.87 -12.94
CA TYR A 427 5.73 -2.87 -13.03
C TYR A 427 4.93 -3.05 -11.73
N VAL A 428 5.46 -2.56 -10.60
CA VAL A 428 4.77 -2.50 -9.30
C VAL A 428 3.87 -1.26 -9.21
N PHE A 429 4.17 -0.27 -10.03
CA PHE A 429 3.52 1.03 -10.10
C PHE A 429 2.74 1.14 -11.41
N ASP A 430 1.97 2.21 -11.56
CA ASP A 430 1.10 2.42 -12.72
C ASP A 430 1.74 3.26 -13.84
N ALA A 431 3.07 3.24 -13.95
CA ALA A 431 3.88 4.07 -14.87
C ALA A 431 3.36 4.13 -16.32
N ARG A 432 2.75 3.04 -16.76
CA ARG A 432 2.30 2.81 -18.13
C ARG A 432 0.78 2.77 -18.27
N PHE A 433 0.04 3.02 -17.19
CA PHE A 433 -1.41 2.95 -17.15
C PHE A 433 -2.06 3.93 -18.13
N THR A 434 -1.64 5.20 -18.14
CA THR A 434 -2.22 6.20 -19.05
C THR A 434 -2.09 5.80 -20.51
N ALA A 435 -0.88 5.40 -20.93
CA ALA A 435 -0.59 5.08 -22.32
C ALA A 435 -1.16 3.74 -22.79
N HIS A 436 -1.21 2.73 -21.92
CA HIS A 436 -1.54 1.35 -22.30
C HIS A 436 -2.89 0.83 -21.80
N VAL A 437 -3.57 1.56 -20.90
CA VAL A 437 -4.87 1.19 -20.35
C VAL A 437 -5.90 2.30 -20.61
N LEU A 438 -5.63 3.51 -20.11
CA LEU A 438 -6.60 4.61 -20.21
C LEU A 438 -6.76 5.10 -21.66
N ALA A 439 -5.67 5.40 -22.36
CA ALA A 439 -5.73 5.91 -23.74
C ALA A 439 -6.43 4.95 -24.71
N PRO A 440 -6.15 3.62 -24.72
CA PRO A 440 -6.92 2.67 -25.53
C PRO A 440 -8.41 2.64 -25.22
N ALA A 441 -8.80 2.77 -23.95
CA ALA A 441 -10.21 2.85 -23.58
C ALA A 441 -10.87 4.12 -24.15
N LEU A 442 -10.24 5.28 -23.93
CA LEU A 442 -10.78 6.58 -24.37
C LEU A 442 -10.84 6.72 -25.89
N ALA A 443 -9.93 6.09 -26.64
CA ALA A 443 -9.88 6.11 -28.10
C ALA A 443 -11.14 5.53 -28.77
N THR A 444 -11.93 4.71 -28.06
CA THR A 444 -13.16 4.13 -28.61
C THR A 444 -14.33 5.11 -28.67
N ASN A 445 -14.23 6.28 -28.03
CA ASN A 445 -15.33 7.24 -27.84
C ASN A 445 -16.61 6.66 -27.22
N ARG A 446 -16.55 5.47 -26.60
CA ARG A 446 -17.67 4.88 -25.85
C ARG A 446 -17.72 5.47 -24.44
N SER A 447 -18.94 5.70 -23.95
CA SER A 447 -19.20 6.23 -22.62
C SER A 447 -20.50 5.63 -22.06
N PRO A 448 -20.57 5.29 -20.76
CA PRO A 448 -19.46 5.32 -19.80
C PRO A 448 -18.44 4.18 -20.01
N VAL A 449 -17.25 4.35 -19.43
CA VAL A 449 -16.25 3.29 -19.26
C VAL A 449 -16.53 2.60 -17.93
N PHE A 450 -16.82 1.31 -17.97
CA PHE A 450 -17.06 0.52 -16.77
C PHE A 450 -15.73 0.09 -16.15
N LEU A 451 -15.65 0.16 -14.82
CA LEU A 451 -14.49 -0.29 -14.04
C LEU A 451 -14.88 -1.54 -13.29
N TYR A 452 -14.25 -2.67 -13.62
CA TYR A 452 -14.55 -3.96 -13.02
C TYR A 452 -13.31 -4.57 -12.34
N ASP A 453 -13.40 -4.83 -11.04
CA ASP A 453 -12.36 -5.52 -10.29
C ASP A 453 -12.92 -6.81 -9.69
N PRO A 454 -12.35 -7.99 -10.03
CA PRO A 454 -12.72 -9.23 -9.39
C PRO A 454 -12.53 -9.19 -7.87
N PRO A 455 -13.26 -10.02 -7.10
CA PRO A 455 -13.06 -10.14 -5.66
C PRO A 455 -11.57 -10.34 -5.28
N GLY A 456 -11.09 -9.54 -4.33
CA GLY A 456 -9.70 -9.56 -3.88
C GLY A 456 -8.72 -8.74 -4.75
N ARG A 457 -9.17 -8.20 -5.88
CA ARG A 457 -8.42 -7.21 -6.68
C ARG A 457 -8.99 -5.82 -6.48
N SER A 458 -8.18 -4.82 -6.77
CA SER A 458 -8.59 -3.41 -6.76
C SER A 458 -7.70 -2.70 -7.76
N GLY A 459 -8.31 -2.02 -8.72
CA GLY A 459 -7.60 -1.29 -9.76
C GLY A 459 -8.39 -0.11 -10.32
N TYR A 460 -9.70 -0.04 -10.07
CA TYR A 460 -10.59 1.05 -10.49
C TYR A 460 -10.03 2.45 -10.20
N ILE A 461 -9.36 2.62 -9.06
CA ILE A 461 -8.92 3.94 -8.60
C ILE A 461 -7.84 4.55 -9.48
N GLN A 462 -7.08 3.74 -10.21
CA GLN A 462 -6.08 4.23 -11.15
C GLN A 462 -6.76 4.85 -12.38
N ALA A 463 -7.91 4.32 -12.82
CA ALA A 463 -8.71 4.97 -13.87
C ALA A 463 -9.24 6.33 -13.43
N TYR A 464 -9.75 6.44 -12.20
CA TYR A 464 -10.17 7.71 -11.61
C TYR A 464 -9.02 8.72 -11.48
N TRP A 465 -7.87 8.29 -10.94
CA TRP A 465 -6.71 9.16 -10.76
C TRP A 465 -6.12 9.66 -12.08
N HIS A 466 -5.83 8.75 -13.02
CA HIS A 466 -5.29 9.13 -14.32
C HIS A 466 -6.32 9.87 -15.18
N GLY A 467 -7.62 9.55 -15.02
CA GLY A 467 -8.70 10.35 -15.59
C GLY A 467 -8.68 11.80 -15.10
N ALA A 468 -8.51 12.01 -13.79
CA ALA A 468 -8.40 13.35 -13.22
C ALA A 468 -7.16 14.12 -13.72
N LEU A 469 -6.03 13.43 -13.94
CA LEU A 469 -4.82 14.02 -14.52
C LEU A 469 -5.02 14.44 -15.98
N GLU A 470 -5.76 13.65 -16.76
CA GLU A 470 -6.09 13.92 -18.17
C GLU A 470 -7.32 14.83 -18.35
N GLY A 471 -7.92 15.34 -17.26
CA GLY A 471 -9.11 16.19 -17.31
C GLY A 471 -10.39 15.47 -17.76
N VAL A 472 -10.42 14.14 -17.62
CA VAL A 472 -11.60 13.30 -17.89
C VAL A 472 -12.56 13.38 -16.71
N ASP A 473 -13.81 13.77 -16.97
CA ASP A 473 -14.85 13.85 -15.94
C ASP A 473 -15.10 12.49 -15.29
N ALA A 474 -15.20 12.47 -13.95
CA ALA A 474 -15.39 11.24 -13.17
C ALA A 474 -16.69 10.50 -13.54
N SER A 475 -17.73 11.20 -14.03
CA SER A 475 -18.99 10.60 -14.50
C SER A 475 -18.82 9.71 -15.74
N ARG A 476 -17.70 9.84 -16.47
CA ARG A 476 -17.36 8.90 -17.56
C ARG A 476 -16.98 7.52 -17.05
N PHE A 477 -16.70 7.36 -15.77
CA PHE A 477 -16.35 6.08 -15.17
C PHE A 477 -17.46 5.57 -14.26
N VAL A 478 -17.89 4.34 -14.51
CA VAL A 478 -18.89 3.66 -13.68
C VAL A 478 -18.26 2.43 -13.05
N ARG A 479 -18.08 2.44 -11.73
CA ARG A 479 -17.57 1.29 -10.99
C ARG A 479 -18.67 0.26 -10.82
N LEU A 480 -18.40 -0.97 -11.27
CA LEU A 480 -19.26 -2.13 -11.05
C LEU A 480 -19.02 -2.74 -9.68
N ALA A 481 -20.03 -3.35 -9.06
CA ALA A 481 -19.82 -4.15 -7.87
C ALA A 481 -19.03 -5.43 -8.23
N PRO A 482 -18.31 -6.07 -7.27
CA PRO A 482 -17.47 -7.24 -7.57
C PRO A 482 -18.20 -8.41 -8.24
N ASN A 483 -19.52 -8.52 -8.03
CA ASN A 483 -20.35 -9.59 -8.57
C ASN A 483 -21.22 -9.13 -9.75
N ASP A 484 -21.17 -7.86 -10.15
CA ASP A 484 -21.96 -7.37 -11.26
C ASP A 484 -21.25 -7.68 -12.57
N ALA A 485 -21.97 -8.28 -13.52
CA ALA A 485 -21.47 -8.45 -14.88
C ALA A 485 -21.48 -7.12 -15.63
N PRO A 486 -20.45 -6.81 -16.43
CA PRO A 486 -20.49 -5.64 -17.30
C PRO A 486 -21.64 -5.74 -18.31
N PRO A 487 -22.38 -4.65 -18.57
CA PRO A 487 -23.56 -4.72 -19.43
C PRO A 487 -23.17 -4.96 -20.90
N PRO A 488 -24.09 -5.50 -21.72
CA PRO A 488 -23.86 -5.68 -23.15
C PRO A 488 -23.45 -4.37 -23.85
N GLY A 489 -22.49 -4.45 -24.78
CA GLY A 489 -21.95 -3.27 -25.47
C GLY A 489 -21.00 -2.39 -24.66
N ALA A 490 -20.84 -2.66 -23.36
CA ALA A 490 -19.98 -1.89 -22.47
C ALA A 490 -18.52 -1.87 -22.91
N LEU A 491 -17.85 -0.75 -22.66
CA LEU A 491 -16.40 -0.67 -22.63
C LEU A 491 -15.94 -0.86 -21.18
N VAL A 492 -14.99 -1.75 -20.94
CA VAL A 492 -14.56 -2.13 -19.59
C VAL A 492 -13.04 -1.98 -19.46
N ILE A 493 -12.60 -1.32 -18.39
CA ILE A 493 -11.23 -1.45 -17.85
C ILE A 493 -11.34 -2.39 -16.65
N SER A 494 -10.57 -3.49 -16.67
CA SER A 494 -10.65 -4.50 -15.63
C SER A 494 -9.30 -5.02 -15.16
N THR A 495 -9.24 -5.45 -13.91
CA THR A 495 -8.12 -6.21 -13.33
C THR A 495 -8.25 -7.74 -13.48
N GLU A 496 -9.22 -8.22 -14.26
CA GLU A 496 -9.33 -9.61 -14.70
C GLU A 496 -8.07 -10.08 -15.45
N GLU A 497 -7.75 -11.37 -15.33
CA GLU A 497 -6.65 -11.97 -16.09
C GLU A 497 -7.05 -12.25 -17.54
N ASP A 498 -8.29 -12.65 -17.77
CA ASP A 498 -8.81 -12.92 -19.10
C ASP A 498 -10.32 -12.71 -19.16
N CYS A 499 -10.86 -12.63 -20.38
CA CYS A 499 -12.28 -12.40 -20.59
C CYS A 499 -12.80 -13.32 -21.70
N ALA A 500 -13.67 -14.26 -21.31
CA ALA A 500 -14.08 -15.38 -22.17
C ALA A 500 -15.00 -15.00 -23.33
N ASN A 501 -15.78 -13.91 -23.20
CA ASN A 501 -16.80 -13.49 -24.17
C ASN A 501 -16.72 -11.99 -24.47
N CYS A 502 -15.54 -11.49 -24.85
CA CYS A 502 -15.37 -10.09 -25.22
C CYS A 502 -14.39 -9.85 -26.36
N ARG A 503 -14.44 -8.63 -26.90
CA ARG A 503 -13.44 -8.12 -27.82
C ARG A 503 -12.36 -7.40 -27.01
N LEU A 504 -11.22 -8.06 -26.83
CA LEU A 504 -10.04 -7.46 -26.21
C LEU A 504 -9.53 -6.28 -27.07
N LEU A 505 -9.30 -5.14 -26.43
CA LEU A 505 -8.82 -3.91 -27.07
C LEU A 505 -7.37 -3.60 -26.69
N ALA A 506 -7.02 -3.81 -25.43
CA ALA A 506 -5.67 -3.67 -24.92
C ALA A 506 -5.43 -4.62 -23.75
N ARG A 507 -4.17 -5.00 -23.56
CA ARG A 507 -3.69 -5.78 -22.42
C ARG A 507 -2.42 -5.14 -21.89
N HIS A 508 -2.40 -4.89 -20.59
CA HIS A 508 -1.24 -4.40 -19.87
C HIS A 508 -1.09 -5.15 -18.54
N ILE A 509 0.04 -5.01 -17.86
CA ILE A 509 0.25 -5.73 -16.59
C ILE A 509 -0.90 -5.40 -15.62
N ASN A 510 -1.49 -6.43 -15.02
CA ASN A 510 -2.64 -6.35 -14.11
C ASN A 510 -3.94 -5.78 -14.71
N TYR A 511 -4.01 -5.44 -16.01
CA TYR A 511 -5.17 -4.80 -16.61
C TYR A 511 -5.50 -5.35 -18.01
N ILE A 512 -6.79 -5.52 -18.28
CA ILE A 512 -7.34 -5.69 -19.61
C ILE A 512 -8.34 -4.58 -19.92
N VAL A 513 -8.38 -4.18 -21.18
CA VAL A 513 -9.40 -3.28 -21.72
C VAL A 513 -10.16 -4.04 -22.79
N TYR A 514 -11.48 -4.15 -22.64
CA TYR A 514 -12.29 -4.91 -23.57
C TYR A 514 -13.64 -4.26 -23.81
N ALA A 515 -14.26 -4.64 -24.93
CA ALA A 515 -15.65 -4.33 -25.22
C ALA A 515 -16.49 -5.60 -25.08
N VAL A 516 -17.56 -5.51 -24.30
CA VAL A 516 -18.61 -6.54 -24.26
C VAL A 516 -19.35 -6.47 -25.59
N PRO A 517 -19.56 -7.59 -26.31
CA PRO A 517 -20.37 -7.60 -27.50
C PRO A 517 -21.78 -7.09 -27.16
N PRO A 518 -22.43 -6.31 -28.04
CA PRO A 518 -23.85 -6.05 -27.88
C PRO A 518 -24.59 -7.41 -27.97
N THR A 519 -25.40 -7.73 -26.98
CA THR A 519 -26.27 -8.90 -26.98
C THR A 519 -27.71 -8.43 -26.96
N ASP A 520 -28.47 -8.84 -27.96
CA ASP A 520 -29.94 -8.87 -28.00
C ASP A 520 -30.55 -9.94 -27.06
N LEU A 521 -29.68 -10.80 -26.52
CA LEU A 521 -29.98 -11.96 -25.68
C LEU A 521 -30.59 -11.56 -24.33
N LYS A 522 -31.74 -12.15 -24.00
CA LYS A 522 -32.42 -11.97 -22.72
C LYS A 522 -32.22 -13.22 -21.87
N ALA A 523 -31.53 -13.08 -20.73
CA ALA A 523 -31.43 -14.17 -19.75
C ALA A 523 -32.84 -14.60 -19.30
N THR A 524 -33.14 -15.89 -19.42
CA THR A 524 -34.42 -16.47 -18.97
C THR A 524 -34.25 -17.14 -17.61
N GLY A 525 -35.10 -16.76 -16.65
CA GLY A 525 -35.11 -17.33 -15.30
C GLY A 525 -36.01 -18.55 -15.08
N ALA A 526 -36.48 -19.17 -16.16
CA ALA A 526 -37.43 -20.28 -16.08
C ALA A 526 -37.08 -21.40 -17.07
N PRO A 527 -37.36 -22.67 -16.72
CA PRO A 527 -37.22 -23.78 -17.64
C PRO A 527 -38.16 -23.60 -18.83
N LEU A 528 -37.69 -24.00 -20.02
CA LEU A 528 -38.50 -23.98 -21.22
C LEU A 528 -39.69 -24.96 -21.07
N PRO A 529 -40.88 -24.62 -21.61
CA PRO A 529 -42.00 -25.55 -21.63
C PRO A 529 -41.62 -26.81 -22.41
N MET A 530 -42.25 -27.94 -22.08
CA MET A 530 -41.88 -29.25 -22.65
C MET A 530 -41.95 -29.25 -24.20
N GLU A 531 -42.87 -28.50 -24.77
CA GLU A 531 -43.12 -28.37 -26.22
C GLU A 531 -42.00 -27.62 -26.96
N ALA A 532 -41.20 -26.82 -26.24
CA ALA A 532 -40.06 -26.10 -26.81
C ALA A 532 -38.84 -26.99 -27.06
N ALA A 533 -38.77 -28.17 -26.43
CA ALA A 533 -37.63 -29.07 -26.48
C ALA A 533 -37.65 -29.94 -27.75
N ARG A 534 -37.53 -29.32 -28.93
CA ARG A 534 -37.54 -29.99 -30.24
C ARG A 534 -36.40 -29.48 -31.12
N ALA A 535 -35.34 -30.27 -31.23
CA ALA A 535 -34.17 -29.93 -32.00
C ALA A 535 -34.04 -30.74 -33.30
N GLY A 536 -33.52 -30.10 -34.33
CA GLY A 536 -32.95 -30.75 -35.50
C GLY A 536 -31.43 -30.66 -35.42
N LEU A 537 -30.74 -31.80 -35.41
CA LEU A 537 -29.29 -31.86 -35.36
C LEU A 537 -28.76 -32.52 -36.63
N THR A 538 -27.78 -31.87 -37.27
CA THR A 538 -27.05 -32.45 -38.40
C THR A 538 -25.57 -32.13 -38.27
N SER A 539 -24.70 -33.01 -38.76
CA SER A 539 -23.27 -32.78 -38.78
C SER A 539 -22.69 -33.46 -40.02
N PRO A 540 -21.89 -32.76 -40.84
CA PRO A 540 -21.27 -33.34 -42.03
C PRO A 540 -20.10 -34.27 -41.69
N ASP A 541 -19.51 -34.13 -40.49
CA ASP A 541 -18.21 -34.71 -40.14
C ASP A 541 -18.30 -35.73 -38.99
N LEU A 542 -19.41 -36.46 -38.87
CA LEU A 542 -19.56 -37.47 -37.82
C LEU A 542 -18.49 -38.56 -37.95
N PRO A 543 -17.73 -38.85 -36.87
CA PRO A 543 -16.64 -39.81 -36.93
C PRO A 543 -17.18 -41.25 -36.97
N HIS A 544 -16.48 -42.12 -37.70
CA HIS A 544 -16.69 -43.57 -37.68
C HIS A 544 -15.60 -44.32 -36.90
N ALA A 545 -14.44 -43.69 -36.73
CA ALA A 545 -13.33 -44.25 -35.97
C ALA A 545 -12.48 -43.15 -35.34
N LEU A 546 -12.02 -43.38 -34.11
CA LEU A 546 -11.11 -42.49 -33.38
C LEU A 546 -10.05 -43.31 -32.63
N LYS A 547 -8.97 -42.65 -32.21
CA LYS A 547 -8.02 -43.22 -31.25
C LYS A 547 -8.46 -42.94 -29.82
N ALA A 548 -8.11 -43.83 -28.90
CA ALA A 548 -8.35 -43.66 -27.48
C ALA A 548 -7.82 -42.30 -26.95
N GLY A 549 -8.72 -41.49 -26.37
CA GLY A 549 -8.42 -40.14 -25.86
C GLY A 549 -8.24 -39.06 -26.92
N GLN A 550 -8.51 -39.35 -28.21
CA GLN A 550 -8.39 -38.36 -29.29
C GLN A 550 -9.45 -37.26 -29.14
N ARG A 551 -8.99 -35.99 -29.22
CA ARG A 551 -9.86 -34.82 -29.32
C ARG A 551 -10.16 -34.48 -30.79
N GLN A 552 -11.42 -34.22 -31.10
CA GLN A 552 -11.83 -33.81 -32.45
C GLN A 552 -12.87 -32.69 -32.40
N ALA A 553 -12.70 -31.70 -33.29
CA ALA A 553 -13.68 -30.67 -33.53
C ALA A 553 -14.75 -31.18 -34.50
N LEU A 554 -16.02 -31.19 -34.08
CA LEU A 554 -17.16 -31.51 -34.92
C LEU A 554 -17.95 -30.25 -35.24
N SER A 555 -18.19 -29.99 -36.52
CA SER A 555 -19.16 -28.99 -36.94
C SER A 555 -20.57 -29.56 -36.85
N VAL A 556 -21.42 -28.93 -36.04
CA VAL A 556 -22.80 -29.37 -35.80
C VAL A 556 -23.74 -28.22 -36.11
N ILE A 557 -24.71 -28.46 -36.98
CA ILE A 557 -25.79 -27.53 -37.25
C ILE A 557 -26.97 -27.92 -36.37
N VAL A 558 -27.34 -26.98 -35.50
CA VAL A 558 -28.49 -27.09 -34.61
C VAL A 558 -29.62 -26.24 -35.17
N ARG A 559 -30.83 -26.81 -35.24
CA ARG A 559 -32.05 -26.12 -35.63
C ARG A 559 -33.07 -26.14 -34.51
N ASN A 560 -33.68 -25.00 -34.22
CA ASN A 560 -34.86 -24.93 -33.38
C ASN A 560 -36.09 -25.37 -34.18
N VAL A 561 -36.63 -26.54 -33.84
CA VAL A 561 -37.86 -27.11 -34.44
C VAL A 561 -39.04 -26.96 -33.47
N GLY A 562 -38.83 -26.38 -32.29
CA GLY A 562 -39.86 -26.06 -31.32
C GLY A 562 -40.60 -24.75 -31.66
N GLY A 563 -41.69 -24.49 -30.94
CA GLY A 563 -42.50 -23.28 -31.10
C GLY A 563 -42.06 -22.09 -30.23
N VAL A 564 -40.93 -22.19 -29.51
CA VAL A 564 -40.46 -21.17 -28.56
C VAL A 564 -38.99 -20.87 -28.81
N THR A 565 -38.61 -19.60 -28.69
CA THR A 565 -37.21 -19.16 -28.77
C THR A 565 -36.36 -19.80 -27.68
N TRP A 566 -35.18 -20.29 -28.05
CA TRP A 566 -34.23 -20.88 -27.12
C TRP A 566 -33.24 -19.84 -26.62
N PRO A 567 -33.09 -19.68 -25.30
CA PRO A 567 -32.14 -18.75 -24.74
C PRO A 567 -30.70 -19.28 -24.90
N ALA A 568 -29.81 -18.49 -25.51
CA ALA A 568 -28.38 -18.76 -25.52
C ALA A 568 -27.73 -18.47 -24.15
N VAL A 569 -28.37 -17.62 -23.34
CA VAL A 569 -27.87 -17.19 -22.04
C VAL A 569 -28.93 -17.47 -20.96
N GLY A 570 -28.48 -18.07 -19.86
CA GLY A 570 -29.29 -18.38 -18.69
C GLY A 570 -29.08 -17.38 -17.55
N GLU A 571 -29.54 -17.73 -16.35
CA GLU A 571 -29.22 -17.00 -15.11
C GLU A 571 -27.74 -17.19 -14.72
N ASP A 572 -27.32 -16.53 -13.64
CA ASP A 572 -26.00 -16.69 -13.05
C ASP A 572 -25.62 -18.17 -12.90
N GLY A 573 -24.41 -18.53 -13.37
CA GLY A 573 -23.96 -19.91 -13.45
C GLY A 573 -24.40 -20.68 -14.70
N GLY A 574 -25.11 -20.04 -15.64
CA GLY A 574 -25.51 -20.62 -16.92
C GLY A 574 -26.78 -21.49 -16.86
N ARG A 575 -27.47 -21.51 -15.72
CA ARG A 575 -28.71 -22.27 -15.54
C ARG A 575 -29.79 -21.75 -16.48
N TYR A 576 -30.51 -22.65 -17.13
CA TYR A 576 -31.53 -22.41 -18.15
C TYR A 576 -31.02 -21.98 -19.54
N ALA A 577 -29.70 -21.79 -19.72
CA ALA A 577 -29.13 -21.64 -21.06
C ALA A 577 -29.30 -22.93 -21.86
N VAL A 578 -29.54 -22.80 -23.16
CA VAL A 578 -29.57 -23.93 -24.10
C VAL A 578 -28.18 -24.14 -24.68
N THR A 579 -27.67 -25.36 -24.57
CA THR A 579 -26.34 -25.78 -25.02
C THR A 579 -26.44 -27.04 -25.87
N LEU A 580 -25.43 -27.29 -26.70
CA LEU A 580 -25.21 -28.58 -27.36
C LEU A 580 -24.19 -29.38 -26.54
N ARG A 581 -24.47 -30.65 -26.25
CA ARG A 581 -23.57 -31.55 -25.53
C ARG A 581 -23.42 -32.88 -26.25
N ASP A 582 -22.31 -33.56 -25.98
CA ASP A 582 -22.16 -34.98 -26.32
C ASP A 582 -22.36 -35.88 -25.10
N ARG A 583 -22.56 -37.15 -25.40
CA ARG A 583 -22.51 -38.27 -24.47
C ARG A 583 -22.00 -39.49 -25.20
N TRP A 584 -21.05 -40.20 -24.58
CA TRP A 584 -20.57 -41.48 -25.07
C TRP A 584 -21.34 -42.63 -24.42
N LEU A 585 -21.85 -43.55 -25.24
CA LEU A 585 -22.58 -44.73 -24.79
C LEU A 585 -21.83 -46.00 -25.23
N SER A 586 -21.75 -46.99 -24.36
CA SER A 586 -21.26 -48.33 -24.69
C SER A 586 -22.32 -49.11 -25.50
N ASP A 587 -21.94 -50.26 -26.08
CA ASP A 587 -22.86 -51.11 -26.87
C ASP A 587 -24.11 -51.57 -26.10
N ASP A 588 -24.05 -51.64 -24.77
CA ASP A 588 -25.18 -51.97 -23.90
C ASP A 588 -26.08 -50.76 -23.54
N GLY A 589 -25.76 -49.58 -24.09
CA GLY A 589 -26.47 -48.33 -23.86
C GLY A 589 -26.11 -47.62 -22.55
N SER A 590 -25.16 -48.15 -21.76
CA SER A 590 -24.68 -47.50 -20.55
C SER A 590 -23.74 -46.32 -20.89
N PRO A 591 -23.74 -45.23 -20.11
CA PRO A 591 -22.82 -44.12 -20.33
C PRO A 591 -21.37 -44.56 -20.11
N ALA A 592 -20.53 -44.34 -21.11
CA ALA A 592 -19.09 -44.56 -21.01
C ALA A 592 -18.43 -43.43 -20.23
N ILE A 593 -17.35 -43.74 -19.50
CA ILE A 593 -16.60 -42.74 -18.73
C ILE A 593 -15.79 -41.87 -19.70
N GLY A 594 -16.09 -40.57 -19.74
CA GLY A 594 -15.43 -39.58 -20.59
C GLY A 594 -15.76 -38.14 -20.16
N GLU A 595 -15.05 -37.16 -20.71
CA GLU A 595 -15.36 -35.74 -20.54
C GLU A 595 -16.45 -35.34 -21.56
N ASP A 596 -17.66 -35.02 -21.09
CA ASP A 596 -18.72 -34.48 -21.93
C ASP A 596 -18.38 -33.03 -22.35
N ALA A 597 -18.23 -32.83 -23.65
CA ALA A 597 -18.12 -31.54 -24.30
C ALA A 597 -19.43 -30.73 -24.21
N ALA A 598 -19.28 -29.41 -24.26
CA ALA A 598 -20.39 -28.48 -24.35
C ALA A 598 -20.06 -27.34 -25.31
N ALA A 599 -21.02 -26.95 -26.15
CA ALA A 599 -20.96 -25.78 -27.00
C ALA A 599 -22.19 -24.89 -26.73
N ARG A 600 -21.96 -23.60 -26.52
CA ARG A 600 -23.04 -22.62 -26.28
C ARG A 600 -23.64 -22.14 -27.59
N MET A 601 -24.94 -21.83 -27.57
CA MET A 601 -25.58 -21.16 -28.70
C MET A 601 -24.98 -19.75 -28.88
N PRO A 602 -24.70 -19.31 -30.12
CA PRO A 602 -24.11 -18.00 -30.36
C PRO A 602 -25.10 -16.84 -30.18
N TYR A 603 -26.40 -17.12 -30.27
CA TYR A 603 -27.51 -16.18 -30.10
C TYR A 603 -28.79 -16.95 -29.71
N ASP A 604 -29.86 -16.25 -29.34
CA ASP A 604 -31.14 -16.87 -29.02
C ASP A 604 -31.73 -17.46 -30.32
N LEU A 605 -31.99 -18.78 -30.36
CA LEU A 605 -32.52 -19.40 -31.58
C LEU A 605 -34.04 -19.27 -31.60
N GLU A 606 -34.59 -18.45 -32.50
CA GLU A 606 -36.04 -18.37 -32.70
C GLU A 606 -36.60 -19.64 -33.36
N PRO A 607 -37.92 -19.91 -33.27
CA PRO A 607 -38.54 -21.04 -33.96
C PRO A 607 -38.20 -21.07 -35.46
N GLY A 608 -37.54 -22.13 -35.90
CA GLY A 608 -37.11 -22.33 -37.28
C GLY A 608 -35.65 -21.98 -37.57
N ASP A 609 -35.00 -21.20 -36.69
CA ASP A 609 -33.61 -20.77 -36.85
C ASP A 609 -32.62 -21.92 -36.73
N THR A 610 -31.44 -21.68 -37.32
CA THR A 610 -30.31 -22.60 -37.29
C THR A 610 -29.06 -21.90 -36.77
N ALA A 611 -28.24 -22.60 -35.99
CA ALA A 611 -26.90 -22.18 -35.58
C ALA A 611 -25.86 -23.25 -35.93
N GLY A 612 -24.74 -22.82 -36.50
CA GLY A 612 -23.56 -23.66 -36.69
C GLY A 612 -22.66 -23.59 -35.47
N LEU A 613 -22.37 -24.73 -34.86
CA LEU A 613 -21.55 -24.88 -33.66
C LEU A 613 -20.32 -25.74 -33.96
N THR A 614 -19.23 -25.49 -33.23
CA THR A 614 -18.09 -26.39 -33.19
C THR A 614 -18.03 -27.04 -31.81
N LEU A 615 -18.20 -28.37 -31.75
CA LEU A 615 -18.16 -29.16 -30.51
C LEU A 615 -16.84 -29.93 -30.44
N GLN A 616 -16.07 -29.73 -29.37
CA GLN A 616 -14.78 -30.40 -29.17
C GLN A 616 -14.97 -31.69 -28.37
N ILE A 617 -15.24 -32.80 -29.06
CA ILE A 617 -15.46 -34.10 -28.42
C ILE A 617 -14.14 -34.76 -28.02
N SER A 618 -14.18 -35.60 -26.98
CA SER A 618 -13.05 -36.44 -26.55
C SER A 618 -13.46 -37.90 -26.55
N ALA A 619 -12.79 -38.74 -27.37
CA ALA A 619 -13.07 -40.17 -27.42
C ALA A 619 -12.72 -40.86 -26.08
N PRO A 620 -13.46 -41.91 -25.66
CA PRO A 620 -13.12 -42.72 -24.49
C PRO A 620 -11.67 -43.22 -24.50
N GLU A 621 -11.06 -43.36 -23.32
CA GLU A 621 -9.68 -43.85 -23.17
C GLU A 621 -9.55 -45.36 -23.38
N THR A 622 -10.65 -46.10 -23.29
CA THR A 622 -10.67 -47.56 -23.51
C THR A 622 -11.06 -47.86 -24.97
N PRO A 623 -10.26 -48.65 -25.71
CA PRO A 623 -10.66 -49.11 -27.05
C PRO A 623 -11.93 -49.96 -27.00
N GLY A 624 -12.81 -49.80 -27.99
CA GLY A 624 -14.11 -50.46 -28.02
C GLY A 624 -15.04 -49.91 -29.10
N GLN A 625 -16.26 -50.45 -29.18
CA GLN A 625 -17.34 -49.87 -29.97
C GLN A 625 -18.20 -49.00 -29.07
N TYR A 626 -18.49 -47.79 -29.55
CA TYR A 626 -19.27 -46.80 -28.82
C TYR A 626 -20.29 -46.12 -29.73
N VAL A 627 -21.33 -45.56 -29.12
CA VAL A 627 -22.23 -44.63 -29.78
C VAL A 627 -21.97 -43.23 -29.23
N LEU A 628 -21.55 -42.32 -30.10
CA LEU A 628 -21.52 -40.89 -29.83
C LEU A 628 -22.93 -40.34 -30.01
N GLU A 629 -23.54 -39.86 -28.93
CA GLU A 629 -24.83 -39.16 -28.95
C GLU A 629 -24.62 -37.67 -28.75
N LEU A 630 -25.13 -36.86 -29.68
CA LEU A 630 -25.20 -35.40 -29.57
C LEU A 630 -26.64 -34.99 -29.29
N ASP A 631 -26.85 -34.16 -28.27
CA ASP A 631 -28.16 -33.68 -27.87
C ASP A 631 -28.11 -32.23 -27.39
N VAL A 632 -29.26 -31.57 -27.49
CA VAL A 632 -29.47 -30.22 -26.94
C VAL A 632 -29.90 -30.34 -25.49
N VAL A 633 -29.32 -29.52 -24.63
CA VAL A 633 -29.58 -29.53 -23.19
C VAL A 633 -29.99 -28.13 -22.76
N GLN A 634 -31.05 -28.04 -21.95
CA GLN A 634 -31.25 -26.86 -21.13
C GLN A 634 -30.56 -27.07 -19.78
N GLU A 635 -29.50 -26.32 -19.54
CA GLU A 635 -28.62 -26.49 -18.38
C GLU A 635 -29.39 -26.35 -17.05
N GLY A 636 -29.18 -27.30 -16.14
CA GLY A 636 -29.91 -27.34 -14.86
C GLY A 636 -31.42 -27.64 -14.97
N ALA A 637 -31.90 -28.07 -16.15
CA ALA A 637 -33.30 -28.46 -16.36
C ALA A 637 -33.41 -29.87 -16.98
N ALA A 638 -33.13 -30.05 -18.27
CA ALA A 638 -33.30 -31.34 -18.95
C ALA A 638 -32.58 -31.42 -20.30
N TRP A 639 -32.23 -32.65 -20.67
CA TRP A 639 -31.86 -33.05 -22.03
C TRP A 639 -33.10 -33.07 -22.93
N PHE A 640 -32.99 -32.59 -24.16
CA PHE A 640 -34.12 -32.53 -25.09
C PHE A 640 -34.53 -33.93 -25.56
N GLY A 641 -33.57 -34.86 -25.69
CA GLY A 641 -33.84 -36.27 -25.94
C GLY A 641 -34.75 -36.91 -24.88
N ALA A 642 -34.54 -36.58 -23.60
CA ALA A 642 -35.41 -37.04 -22.51
C ALA A 642 -36.84 -36.48 -22.59
N ARG A 643 -37.04 -35.40 -23.37
CA ARG A 643 -38.36 -34.79 -23.66
C ARG A 643 -38.90 -35.20 -25.03
N GLY A 644 -38.31 -36.20 -25.68
CA GLY A 644 -38.77 -36.76 -26.96
C GLY A 644 -38.24 -36.05 -28.21
N SER A 645 -37.21 -35.20 -28.08
CA SER A 645 -36.47 -34.70 -29.26
C SER A 645 -35.62 -35.82 -29.86
N LYS A 646 -35.38 -35.77 -31.18
CA LYS A 646 -34.42 -36.68 -31.83
C LYS A 646 -33.01 -36.20 -31.54
N THR A 647 -32.15 -37.11 -31.08
CA THR A 647 -30.71 -36.89 -30.91
C THR A 647 -29.97 -37.31 -32.17
N LEU A 648 -28.74 -36.80 -32.37
CA LEU A 648 -27.88 -37.22 -33.47
C LEU A 648 -26.90 -38.26 -32.94
N ARG A 649 -26.89 -39.46 -33.55
CA ARG A 649 -26.06 -40.59 -33.08
C ARG A 649 -25.14 -41.09 -34.18
N ALA A 650 -23.90 -41.44 -33.81
CA ALA A 650 -22.94 -42.10 -34.68
C ALA A 650 -22.30 -43.30 -33.97
N GLY A 651 -22.19 -44.43 -34.66
CA GLY A 651 -21.37 -45.55 -34.20
C GLY A 651 -19.90 -45.27 -34.49
N VAL A 652 -19.07 -45.31 -33.45
CA VAL A 652 -17.65 -44.96 -33.50
C VAL A 652 -16.81 -46.11 -32.95
N SER A 653 -15.87 -46.59 -33.76
CA SER A 653 -14.86 -47.54 -33.31
C SER A 653 -13.66 -46.82 -32.71
N VAL A 654 -13.41 -47.02 -31.42
CA VAL A 654 -12.25 -46.47 -30.72
C VAL A 654 -11.11 -47.50 -30.75
N THR A 655 -10.00 -47.13 -31.37
CA THR A 655 -8.81 -47.97 -31.53
C THR A 655 -7.70 -47.56 -30.55
N PRO A 656 -6.72 -48.45 -30.25
CA PRO A 656 -5.55 -48.11 -29.45
C PRO A 656 -4.76 -46.93 -30.04
N ARG A 657 -4.04 -46.18 -29.19
CA ARG A 657 -3.28 -44.97 -29.57
C ARG A 657 -2.22 -45.21 -30.64
#